data_AF-A0AAV2YV63-F1
#
_entry.id   AF-A0AAV2YV63-F1
#
_cell.length_a   1.000
_cell.length_b   1.000
_cell.length_c   1.000
_cell.angle_alpha   90.00
_cell.angle_beta   90.00
_cell.angle_gamma   90.00
#
_symmetry.space_group_name_H-M   'P 1'
#
loop_
_entity.id
_entity.type
_entity.pdbx_description
1 polymer ?
#
loop_
_entity_poly.entity_id
_entity_poly.type
_entity_poly.pdbx_seq_one_letter_code
_entity_poly.pdbx_strand_id
1 'polypeptide(L)'
;MDHKYKRSMASSSWRASSRNRRALLVLGAVIMLVVIRLVGGRFFRHKDDDRYRNTISVLHPRTPDLPELHHDRGYKLEDAVAADVATSTASFEMYGKTERGLRNQWSNRKVLAVAENKANDSVLIVLSMNDAQSWGPGRTAEDFFTLIGNFTYPKPKTSVTVLTSSLDEHAKLAAIMERKIHEYAQFTLIFRNDFNLGSLTRANRHDDWAQRSRRRMLARYRNYALLSSLEAWHQHVVWIDADIKVIPAHLVAKMVAAGRDVLEPLCLHEDGSDYDKNAWVGIRKSPGPEDDKETFVPEPLNVTHIGPFHGGPDEFVAMDSVGGTMLYVRAEVHRQGVLFPHHYVIGSEWNSEGYDAIETEGLCYLGHFLGYRCWAMPNEAMHMRAQRTTTNQRWLAILAVICISTVLVNFSTLGRDVGSSQVSHAQAAESVPSISVLHPRTPSLPALHRSHRDELQRDVAGDVDTFKTTFEQYGKHERGLRTRWSNRQVLGVADNLLGDSVLIVVSMNDAHSWGTNRSAEHFFALIGEFTHPKPKTSVTVLTSSQEEHAKLAAIMQRKSHEYAQMTLIFRNDFNLGDLTRENRHDDSAQRSRRRMLARYRNYALQSSLEAWHQHVVWIDADVHVIPPGLVSKMVVAGRDVLEPLCLHDEGYDYDLNAWVGQRKVPGPDDDKLKFVPEPLNVKHIGDFKGGADDFVGLDSVGGTMLYVRAEVHRQGVLFPHHYVIGSEWGAEGYDGIETEGLCYSAHFLGFKCWAMPNDIVWHSL
;
A
#
# COMPACT_ATOMS: atom_id res chain seq x y z
N MET A 1 -64.14 -37.58 36.34
CA MET A 1 -65.45 -38.03 35.85
C MET A 1 -66.13 -36.89 35.15
N ASP A 2 -66.79 -37.24 34.07
CA ASP A 2 -67.25 -36.41 32.97
C ASP A 2 -68.39 -35.44 33.27
N HIS A 3 -68.51 -34.47 32.35
CA HIS A 3 -69.70 -33.71 31.96
C HIS A 3 -70.46 -32.82 32.96
N LYS A 4 -70.43 -31.51 32.70
CA LYS A 4 -71.65 -30.67 32.69
C LYS A 4 -71.69 -29.75 31.48
N TYR A 5 -72.84 -29.78 30.82
CA TYR A 5 -73.21 -29.08 29.59
C TYR A 5 -74.37 -28.12 29.91
N LYS A 6 -74.41 -26.98 29.20
CA LYS A 6 -75.55 -26.03 28.99
C LYS A 6 -76.03 -25.18 30.16
N ARG A 7 -76.55 -23.96 30.00
CA ARG A 7 -76.61 -22.89 28.96
C ARG A 7 -77.59 -21.84 29.53
N SER A 8 -77.40 -20.55 29.28
CA SER A 8 -78.46 -19.51 29.08
C SER A 8 -77.81 -18.12 29.13
N MET A 9 -77.48 -17.51 27.99
CA MET A 9 -78.26 -16.53 27.22
C MET A 9 -78.16 -15.08 27.74
N ALA A 10 -77.48 -14.23 26.97
CA ALA A 10 -78.06 -12.99 26.44
C ALA A 10 -77.21 -12.47 25.28
N SER A 11 -77.87 -12.28 24.14
CA SER A 11 -77.35 -11.76 22.89
C SER A 11 -77.44 -10.24 22.84
N SER A 12 -76.39 -9.58 22.38
CA SER A 12 -76.51 -8.34 21.60
C SER A 12 -75.54 -8.41 20.42
N SER A 13 -76.09 -8.25 19.23
CA SER A 13 -75.43 -8.38 17.94
C SER A 13 -74.75 -7.07 17.54
N TRP A 14 -73.50 -7.13 17.09
CA TRP A 14 -73.00 -6.25 16.02
C TRP A 14 -72.24 -7.08 14.99
N ARG A 15 -72.79 -7.12 13.77
CA ARG A 15 -72.19 -7.71 12.57
C ARG A 15 -71.02 -6.81 12.13
N ALA A 16 -69.83 -7.38 12.01
CA ALA A 16 -68.76 -6.82 11.20
C ALA A 16 -68.52 -7.73 9.99
N SER A 17 -68.51 -7.09 8.82
CA SER A 17 -68.59 -7.68 7.48
C SER A 17 -67.45 -8.63 7.10
N SER A 18 -67.72 -9.48 6.12
CA SER A 18 -66.78 -10.41 5.46
C SER A 18 -65.57 -9.73 4.78
N ARG A 19 -65.47 -8.39 4.80
CA ARG A 19 -64.30 -7.63 4.34
C ARG A 19 -63.12 -7.68 5.32
N ASN A 20 -63.35 -7.84 6.63
CA ASN A 20 -62.26 -7.80 7.61
C ASN A 20 -61.48 -9.13 7.76
N ARG A 21 -62.06 -10.27 7.36
CA ARG A 21 -61.32 -11.55 7.34
C ARG A 21 -60.37 -11.66 6.15
N ARG A 22 -60.71 -11.06 5.00
CA ARG A 22 -59.79 -10.95 3.85
C ARG A 22 -58.67 -9.95 4.11
N ALA A 23 -58.93 -8.84 4.81
CA ALA A 23 -57.89 -7.89 5.19
C ALA A 23 -56.84 -8.49 6.14
N LEU A 24 -57.24 -9.28 7.14
CA LEU A 24 -56.29 -9.96 8.04
C LEU A 24 -55.50 -11.10 7.37
N LEU A 25 -56.10 -11.83 6.43
CA LEU A 25 -55.39 -12.85 5.64
C LEU A 25 -54.40 -12.23 4.63
N VAL A 26 -54.76 -11.08 4.03
CA VAL A 26 -53.85 -10.33 3.15
C VAL A 26 -52.72 -9.67 3.95
N LEU A 27 -53.00 -9.13 5.15
CA LEU A 27 -51.96 -8.56 6.01
C LEU A 27 -50.99 -9.64 6.53
N GLY A 28 -51.50 -10.82 6.89
CA GLY A 28 -50.67 -11.98 7.25
C GLY A 28 -49.80 -12.48 6.08
N ALA A 29 -50.35 -12.53 4.87
CA ALA A 29 -49.59 -12.91 3.67
C ALA A 29 -48.55 -11.87 3.26
N VAL A 30 -48.85 -10.56 3.40
CA VAL A 30 -47.90 -9.46 3.13
C VAL A 30 -46.78 -9.44 4.16
N ILE A 31 -47.06 -9.68 5.44
CA ILE A 31 -46.02 -9.81 6.48
C ILE A 31 -45.16 -11.05 6.21
N MET A 32 -45.74 -12.17 5.79
CA MET A 32 -44.97 -13.37 5.44
C MET A 32 -44.13 -13.17 4.16
N LEU A 33 -44.61 -12.43 3.15
CA LEU A 33 -43.85 -12.06 1.95
C LEU A 33 -42.75 -11.02 2.24
N VAL A 34 -42.97 -10.11 3.19
CA VAL A 34 -41.97 -9.14 3.65
C VAL A 34 -40.90 -9.82 4.50
N VAL A 35 -41.27 -10.81 5.33
CA VAL A 35 -40.30 -11.65 6.06
C VAL A 35 -39.55 -12.59 5.11
N ILE A 36 -40.19 -13.14 4.07
CA ILE A 36 -39.51 -13.90 3.01
C ILE A 36 -38.59 -12.99 2.16
N ARG A 37 -38.91 -11.69 1.99
CA ARG A 37 -37.99 -10.71 1.36
C ARG A 37 -36.87 -10.22 2.28
N LEU A 38 -37.11 -10.10 3.58
CA LEU A 38 -36.11 -9.64 4.56
C LEU A 38 -35.18 -10.77 5.04
N VAL A 39 -35.66 -12.02 5.04
CA VAL A 39 -34.87 -13.21 5.41
C VAL A 39 -34.37 -13.96 4.17
N GLY A 40 -35.09 -13.89 3.04
CA GLY A 40 -34.67 -14.48 1.75
C GLY A 40 -33.84 -13.57 0.85
N GLY A 41 -33.44 -12.38 1.34
CA GLY A 41 -32.54 -11.44 0.65
C GLY A 41 -31.04 -11.78 0.76
N ARG A 42 -30.68 -12.90 1.38
CA ARG A 42 -29.30 -13.43 1.41
C ARG A 42 -29.32 -14.86 0.94
N PHE A 43 -29.25 -15.06 -0.38
CA PHE A 43 -28.67 -16.24 -1.05
C PHE A 43 -28.85 -16.06 -2.57
N PHE A 44 -28.37 -14.94 -3.12
CA PHE A 44 -27.81 -15.01 -4.47
C PHE A 44 -26.38 -15.50 -4.31
N ARG A 45 -26.24 -16.81 -4.11
CA ARG A 45 -25.02 -17.48 -4.57
C ARG A 45 -25.00 -17.27 -6.08
N HIS A 46 -24.01 -16.56 -6.60
CA HIS A 46 -23.69 -16.71 -8.02
C HIS A 46 -23.60 -18.20 -8.28
N LYS A 47 -24.32 -18.65 -9.32
CA LYS A 47 -24.48 -20.05 -9.66
C LYS A 47 -23.25 -20.57 -10.42
N ASP A 48 -22.08 -20.16 -9.97
CA ASP A 48 -20.77 -20.46 -10.53
C ASP A 48 -19.93 -21.20 -9.48
N ASP A 49 -20.41 -22.34 -8.94
CA ASP A 49 -19.58 -23.10 -7.98
C ASP A 49 -19.90 -24.60 -7.83
N ASP A 50 -20.57 -25.23 -8.79
CA ASP A 50 -20.88 -26.67 -8.71
C ASP A 50 -20.00 -27.55 -9.63
N ARG A 51 -19.00 -26.97 -10.33
CA ARG A 51 -18.08 -27.71 -11.22
C ARG A 51 -16.66 -27.92 -10.66
N TYR A 52 -16.32 -27.39 -9.48
CA TYR A 52 -14.98 -27.46 -8.87
C TYR A 52 -14.83 -28.50 -7.74
N ARG A 53 -15.49 -29.67 -7.84
CA ARG A 53 -15.60 -30.64 -6.72
C ARG A 53 -14.29 -31.16 -6.10
N ASN A 54 -13.13 -30.97 -6.74
CA ASN A 54 -11.84 -31.46 -6.22
C ASN A 54 -10.77 -30.37 -5.98
N THR A 55 -11.07 -29.07 -6.19
CA THR A 55 -10.08 -28.00 -5.97
C THR A 55 -10.79 -26.78 -5.40
N ILE A 56 -10.60 -26.54 -4.10
CA ILE A 56 -11.15 -25.39 -3.38
C ILE A 56 -10.01 -24.39 -3.20
N SER A 57 -10.31 -23.10 -3.42
CA SER A 57 -9.40 -21.98 -3.11
C SER A 57 -8.79 -22.13 -1.71
N VAL A 58 -7.49 -21.90 -1.59
CA VAL A 58 -6.81 -21.90 -0.27
C VAL A 58 -6.78 -20.56 0.42
N LEU A 59 -7.23 -19.50 -0.26
CA LEU A 59 -7.33 -18.19 0.34
C LEU A 59 -8.28 -18.21 1.54
N HIS A 60 -7.98 -17.36 2.53
CA HIS A 60 -8.78 -17.21 3.73
C HIS A 60 -10.29 -17.14 3.40
N PRO A 61 -11.16 -17.87 4.12
CA PRO A 61 -12.57 -17.99 3.72
C PRO A 61 -13.37 -16.68 3.85
N ARG A 62 -12.82 -15.66 4.53
CA ARG A 62 -13.45 -14.34 4.63
C ARG A 62 -12.70 -13.32 3.78
N THR A 63 -13.12 -13.20 2.53
CA THR A 63 -12.88 -12.01 1.70
C THR A 63 -13.88 -10.94 2.12
N PRO A 64 -13.47 -9.68 2.39
CA PRO A 64 -14.44 -8.60 2.55
C PRO A 64 -15.28 -8.47 1.28
N ASP A 65 -16.60 -8.39 1.41
CA ASP A 65 -17.47 -8.07 0.27
C ASP A 65 -17.11 -6.68 -0.25
N LEU A 66 -16.57 -6.62 -1.47
CA LEU A 66 -16.35 -5.36 -2.16
C LEU A 66 -17.60 -5.04 -2.98
N PRO A 67 -18.31 -3.93 -2.68
CA PRO A 67 -19.46 -3.53 -3.47
C PRO A 67 -19.07 -3.30 -4.95
N GLU A 68 -20.03 -3.34 -5.87
CA GLU A 68 -19.75 -3.05 -7.27
C GLU A 68 -19.22 -1.62 -7.48
N LEU A 69 -18.34 -1.45 -8.46
CA LEU A 69 -18.00 -0.15 -9.02
C LEU A 69 -19.14 0.30 -9.93
N HIS A 70 -19.60 1.54 -9.76
CA HIS A 70 -20.56 2.14 -10.68
C HIS A 70 -19.84 2.61 -11.95
N HIS A 71 -19.66 1.70 -12.91
CA HIS A 71 -18.87 1.83 -14.15
C HIS A 71 -19.32 2.91 -15.16
N ASP A 72 -20.41 3.62 -14.91
CA ASP A 72 -21.01 4.52 -15.91
C ASP A 72 -20.23 5.83 -16.09
N ARG A 73 -19.17 6.10 -15.32
CA ARG A 73 -18.57 7.44 -15.24
C ARG A 73 -17.06 7.35 -15.02
N GLY A 74 -16.30 7.26 -16.10
CA GLY A 74 -14.83 7.19 -16.08
C GLY A 74 -14.13 8.40 -15.43
N TYR A 75 -12.82 8.27 -15.21
CA TYR A 75 -11.96 9.33 -14.68
C TYR A 75 -12.13 10.61 -15.49
N LYS A 76 -12.42 11.75 -14.86
CA LYS A 76 -12.48 13.07 -15.54
C LYS A 76 -11.36 13.95 -15.04
N LEU A 77 -10.56 14.51 -15.93
CA LEU A 77 -9.53 15.49 -15.63
C LEU A 77 -9.94 16.87 -16.17
N GLU A 78 -9.94 17.87 -15.31
CA GLU A 78 -10.13 19.28 -15.65
C GLU A 78 -8.85 20.04 -15.31
N ASP A 79 -8.15 20.53 -16.34
CA ASP A 79 -6.94 21.32 -16.17
C ASP A 79 -7.23 22.80 -16.39
N ALA A 80 -6.83 23.63 -15.42
CA ALA A 80 -6.83 25.07 -15.55
C ALA A 80 -5.39 25.58 -15.40
N VAL A 81 -4.97 26.42 -16.34
CA VAL A 81 -3.63 27.01 -16.33
C VAL A 81 -3.77 28.51 -16.14
N ALA A 82 -3.60 28.96 -14.91
CA ALA A 82 -3.20 30.34 -14.66
C ALA A 82 -1.69 30.48 -14.94
N ALA A 83 -1.21 31.71 -15.20
CA ALA A 83 0.19 31.93 -15.60
C ALA A 83 1.21 31.32 -14.62
N ASP A 84 0.89 31.26 -13.32
CA ASP A 84 1.83 30.89 -12.25
C ASP A 84 1.52 29.55 -11.56
N VAL A 85 0.29 29.05 -11.66
CA VAL A 85 -0.16 27.83 -10.97
C VAL A 85 -0.87 26.92 -11.99
N ALA A 86 -0.40 25.67 -12.08
CA ALA A 86 -1.15 24.62 -12.77
C ALA A 86 -2.14 24.01 -11.77
N THR A 87 -3.40 23.89 -12.16
CA THR A 87 -4.42 23.19 -11.37
C THR A 87 -4.97 22.05 -12.20
N SER A 88 -5.11 20.88 -11.56
CA SER A 88 -5.81 19.75 -12.13
C SER A 88 -6.83 19.21 -11.13
N THR A 89 -8.06 19.01 -11.57
CA THR A 89 -9.11 18.34 -10.79
C THR A 89 -9.46 17.04 -11.46
N ALA A 90 -9.39 15.96 -10.70
CA ALA A 90 -9.77 14.65 -11.13
C ALA A 90 -10.94 14.11 -10.31
N SER A 91 -11.81 13.33 -10.94
CA SER A 91 -12.84 12.55 -10.23
C SER A 91 -12.79 11.09 -10.61
N PHE A 92 -12.93 10.20 -9.63
CA PHE A 92 -12.79 8.76 -9.79
C PHE A 92 -13.92 7.99 -9.10
N GLU A 93 -14.10 6.73 -9.49
CA GLU A 93 -15.12 5.84 -8.92
C GLU A 93 -14.74 5.38 -7.53
N MET A 94 -15.75 5.21 -6.68
CA MET A 94 -15.61 4.71 -5.32
C MET A 94 -16.55 3.51 -5.15
N TYR A 95 -16.06 2.46 -4.49
CA TYR A 95 -16.79 1.20 -4.37
C TYR A 95 -18.07 1.39 -3.56
N GLY A 96 -19.22 1.02 -4.13
CA GLY A 96 -20.52 1.15 -3.46
C GLY A 96 -20.98 2.58 -3.20
N LYS A 97 -20.40 3.57 -3.88
CA LYS A 97 -20.75 4.99 -3.75
C LYS A 97 -21.21 5.55 -5.09
N THR A 98 -22.32 6.29 -5.05
CA THR A 98 -22.80 7.07 -6.21
C THR A 98 -22.08 8.42 -6.33
N GLU A 99 -21.65 8.97 -5.20
CA GLU A 99 -20.73 10.12 -5.15
C GLU A 99 -19.34 9.73 -5.64
N ARG A 100 -18.65 10.67 -6.28
CA ARG A 100 -17.31 10.44 -6.83
C ARG A 100 -16.24 10.83 -5.82
N GLY A 101 -15.14 10.08 -5.83
CA GLY A 101 -13.91 10.56 -5.22
C GLY A 101 -13.38 11.75 -6.01
N LEU A 102 -12.68 12.65 -5.33
CA LEU A 102 -12.07 13.83 -5.95
C LEU A 102 -10.57 13.85 -5.67
N ARG A 103 -9.79 14.35 -6.62
CA ARG A 103 -8.37 14.65 -6.47
C ARG A 103 -8.09 16.01 -7.09
N ASN A 104 -7.87 17.02 -6.26
CA ASN A 104 -7.40 18.32 -6.70
C ASN A 104 -5.89 18.41 -6.51
N GLN A 105 -5.20 18.99 -7.48
CA GLN A 105 -3.77 19.26 -7.41
C GLN A 105 -3.50 20.69 -7.84
N TRP A 106 -2.64 21.38 -7.11
CA TRP A 106 -2.12 22.69 -7.47
C TRP A 106 -0.60 22.62 -7.46
N SER A 107 0.03 23.00 -8.56
CA SER A 107 1.49 22.95 -8.73
C SER A 107 2.01 24.35 -9.06
N ASN A 108 2.92 24.84 -8.24
CA ASN A 108 3.50 26.18 -8.39
C ASN A 108 4.57 26.17 -9.47
N ARG A 109 4.25 26.69 -10.66
CA ARG A 109 5.14 26.60 -11.84
C ARG A 109 6.43 27.36 -11.64
N LYS A 110 6.39 28.52 -10.95
CA LYS A 110 7.58 29.34 -10.66
C LYS A 110 8.53 28.61 -9.72
N VAL A 111 8.00 28.03 -8.64
CA VAL A 111 8.79 27.24 -7.68
C VAL A 111 9.36 25.99 -8.34
N LEU A 112 8.55 25.26 -9.11
CA LEU A 112 8.96 24.01 -9.75
C LEU A 112 9.86 24.21 -10.99
N ALA A 113 9.93 25.42 -11.55
CA ALA A 113 10.88 25.74 -12.61
C ALA A 113 12.33 25.81 -12.08
N VAL A 114 12.53 26.11 -10.80
CA VAL A 114 13.84 26.07 -10.15
C VAL A 114 14.20 24.62 -9.85
N ALA A 115 15.16 24.06 -10.60
CA ALA A 115 15.55 22.65 -10.49
C ALA A 115 15.97 22.26 -9.06
N GLU A 116 16.62 23.16 -8.31
CA GLU A 116 17.06 22.92 -6.93
C GLU A 116 15.93 22.63 -5.95
N ASN A 117 14.71 23.09 -6.24
CA ASN A 117 13.55 22.83 -5.40
C ASN A 117 13.07 21.37 -5.48
N LYS A 118 13.49 20.65 -6.52
CA LYS A 118 13.17 19.23 -6.74
C LYS A 118 14.35 18.30 -6.49
N ALA A 119 15.57 18.83 -6.36
CA ALA A 119 16.78 18.04 -6.24
C ALA A 119 17.10 17.67 -4.79
N ASN A 120 17.63 16.47 -4.56
CA ASN A 120 18.30 15.95 -3.34
C ASN A 120 17.46 15.81 -2.06
N ASP A 121 16.56 16.73 -1.76
CA ASP A 121 15.96 16.85 -0.42
C ASP A 121 14.50 17.32 -0.45
N SER A 122 13.81 17.21 -1.57
CA SER A 122 12.40 17.58 -1.63
C SER A 122 11.53 16.68 -0.72
N VAL A 123 10.57 17.29 -0.02
CA VAL A 123 9.75 16.65 1.02
C VAL A 123 8.29 16.61 0.58
N LEU A 124 7.64 15.46 0.74
CA LEU A 124 6.20 15.29 0.67
C LEU A 124 5.64 15.09 2.09
N ILE A 125 4.85 16.04 2.58
CA ILE A 125 4.07 15.88 3.81
C ILE A 125 2.74 15.20 3.47
N VAL A 126 2.35 14.16 4.19
CA VAL A 126 1.08 13.44 3.96
C VAL A 126 0.25 13.38 5.24
N LEU A 127 -1.03 13.73 5.10
CA LEU A 127 -2.05 13.66 6.13
C LEU A 127 -3.25 12.86 5.62
N SER A 128 -3.76 11.94 6.45
CA SER A 128 -5.05 11.27 6.24
C SER A 128 -5.98 11.58 7.41
N MET A 129 -7.20 12.03 7.13
CA MET A 129 -8.18 12.43 8.15
C MET A 129 -9.59 12.04 7.77
N ASN A 130 -10.48 11.89 8.75
CA ASN A 130 -11.88 11.58 8.48
C ASN A 130 -12.67 12.87 8.17
N ASP A 131 -12.78 13.74 9.17
CA ASP A 131 -13.64 14.92 9.16
C ASP A 131 -13.13 15.98 10.17
N ALA A 132 -13.91 17.03 10.41
CA ALA A 132 -13.55 18.13 11.31
C ALA A 132 -13.16 17.69 12.74
N GLN A 133 -13.63 16.53 13.22
CA GLN A 133 -13.26 16.00 14.54
C GLN A 133 -11.83 15.44 14.60
N SER A 134 -11.22 15.17 13.43
CA SER A 134 -9.84 14.70 13.33
C SER A 134 -8.82 15.74 13.76
N TRP A 135 -9.09 17.04 13.60
CA TRP A 135 -8.17 18.11 14.01
C TRP A 135 -7.93 18.20 15.52
N GLY A 136 -8.84 17.62 16.30
CA GLY A 136 -8.90 17.73 17.75
C GLY A 136 -9.72 18.94 18.24
N PRO A 137 -10.04 19.00 19.54
CA PRO A 137 -10.94 20.01 20.08
C PRO A 137 -10.45 21.45 19.89
N GLY A 138 -11.27 22.27 19.24
CA GLY A 138 -11.00 23.69 19.00
C GLY A 138 -9.92 23.96 17.96
N ARG A 139 -9.57 22.97 17.13
CA ARG A 139 -8.65 23.11 16.00
C ARG A 139 -9.38 22.92 14.68
N THR A 140 -8.76 23.45 13.64
CA THR A 140 -9.24 23.46 12.26
C THR A 140 -8.09 23.18 11.30
N ALA A 141 -8.39 23.05 10.02
CA ALA A 141 -7.39 22.97 8.96
C ALA A 141 -6.40 24.16 8.96
N GLU A 142 -6.83 25.37 9.35
CA GLU A 142 -5.96 26.55 9.43
C GLU A 142 -4.86 26.38 10.48
N ASP A 143 -5.17 25.73 11.61
CA ASP A 143 -4.20 25.44 12.67
C ASP A 143 -3.13 24.46 12.19
N PHE A 144 -3.52 23.47 11.36
CA PHE A 144 -2.57 22.54 10.75
C PHE A 144 -1.64 23.26 9.76
N PHE A 145 -2.18 24.10 8.86
CA PHE A 145 -1.35 24.86 7.92
C PHE A 145 -0.48 25.91 8.60
N THR A 146 -0.90 26.43 9.76
CA THR A 146 -0.06 27.26 10.62
C THR A 146 1.09 26.45 11.22
N LEU A 147 0.81 25.25 11.72
CA LEU A 147 1.81 24.35 12.29
C LEU A 147 2.91 23.98 11.28
N ILE A 148 2.54 23.46 10.10
CA ILE A 148 3.54 23.11 9.07
C ILE A 148 4.18 24.34 8.42
N GLY A 149 3.50 25.49 8.48
CA GLY A 149 4.03 26.77 7.99
C GLY A 149 5.16 27.33 8.85
N ASN A 150 5.29 26.85 10.09
CA ASN A 150 6.33 27.25 11.04
C ASN A 150 7.62 26.42 10.92
N PHE A 151 7.65 25.37 10.09
CA PHE A 151 8.87 24.59 9.88
C PHE A 151 9.97 25.47 9.30
N THR A 152 11.20 25.28 9.75
CA THR A 152 12.39 25.92 9.16
C THR A 152 12.75 25.32 7.80
N TYR A 153 12.11 24.20 7.42
CA TYR A 153 12.30 23.57 6.13
C TYR A 153 11.75 24.44 4.99
N PRO A 154 12.45 24.56 3.84
CA PRO A 154 12.00 25.43 2.77
C PRO A 154 10.62 25.01 2.20
N LYS A 155 9.64 25.91 2.27
CA LYS A 155 8.32 25.71 1.62
C LYS A 155 8.45 25.45 0.10
N PRO A 156 9.36 26.11 -0.65
CA PRO A 156 9.57 25.81 -2.08
C PRO A 156 10.01 24.36 -2.37
N LYS A 157 10.50 23.62 -1.37
CA LYS A 157 10.89 22.20 -1.48
C LYS A 157 9.83 21.24 -0.91
N THR A 158 8.73 21.77 -0.41
CA THR A 158 7.72 21.03 0.31
C THR A 158 6.44 20.90 -0.52
N SER A 159 5.99 19.66 -0.69
CA SER A 159 4.66 19.31 -1.14
C SER A 159 3.80 18.88 0.04
N VAL A 160 2.48 19.08 -0.04
CA VAL A 160 1.54 18.61 0.99
C VAL A 160 0.38 17.86 0.34
N THR A 161 0.13 16.65 0.82
CA THR A 161 -1.05 15.85 0.48
C THR A 161 -1.96 15.74 1.68
N VAL A 162 -3.25 16.00 1.46
CA VAL A 162 -4.30 15.70 2.44
C VAL A 162 -5.34 14.77 1.80
N LEU A 163 -5.62 13.65 2.45
CA LEU A 163 -6.77 12.80 2.13
C LEU A 163 -7.83 12.98 3.21
N THR A 164 -9.07 13.30 2.81
CA THR A 164 -10.21 13.42 3.71
C THR A 164 -11.41 12.60 3.27
N SER A 165 -12.19 12.09 4.22
CA SER A 165 -13.48 11.42 3.98
C SER A 165 -14.69 12.35 4.10
N SER A 166 -14.46 13.67 4.23
CA SER A 166 -15.52 14.68 4.33
C SER A 166 -15.44 15.69 3.19
N LEU A 167 -16.54 15.83 2.44
CA LEU A 167 -16.66 16.85 1.40
C LEU A 167 -16.60 18.28 1.97
N ASP A 168 -17.12 18.49 3.18
CA ASP A 168 -17.06 19.80 3.85
C ASP A 168 -15.63 20.19 4.20
N GLU A 169 -14.84 19.26 4.73
CA GLU A 169 -13.42 19.50 5.01
C GLU A 169 -12.62 19.63 3.72
N HIS A 170 -12.94 18.83 2.70
CA HIS A 170 -12.35 18.97 1.37
C HIS A 170 -12.54 20.38 0.81
N ALA A 171 -13.74 20.95 0.88
CA ALA A 171 -13.99 22.32 0.41
C ALA A 171 -13.17 23.37 1.19
N LYS A 172 -13.08 23.24 2.53
CA LYS A 172 -12.28 24.15 3.37
C LYS A 172 -10.79 24.04 3.07
N LEU A 173 -10.27 22.82 2.96
CA LEU A 173 -8.87 22.54 2.64
C LEU A 173 -8.50 23.07 1.26
N ALA A 174 -9.36 22.89 0.26
CA ALA A 174 -9.15 23.42 -1.08
C ALA A 174 -8.98 24.95 -1.04
N ALA A 175 -9.86 25.66 -0.33
CA ALA A 175 -9.76 27.12 -0.19
C ALA A 175 -8.47 27.57 0.51
N ILE A 176 -7.94 26.79 1.47
CA ILE A 176 -6.66 27.10 2.14
C ILE A 176 -5.49 26.85 1.20
N MET A 177 -5.46 25.69 0.55
CA MET A 177 -4.41 25.27 -0.37
C MET A 177 -4.28 26.23 -1.55
N GLU A 178 -5.40 26.65 -2.14
CA GLU A 178 -5.43 27.60 -3.25
C GLU A 178 -4.84 28.98 -2.88
N ARG A 179 -5.06 29.44 -1.63
CA ARG A 179 -4.43 30.68 -1.14
C ARG A 179 -2.94 30.53 -0.85
N LYS A 180 -2.50 29.34 -0.41
CA LYS A 180 -1.12 29.10 0.07
C LYS A 180 -0.16 28.54 -0.97
N ILE A 181 -0.65 28.05 -2.12
CA ILE A 181 0.18 27.37 -3.12
C ILE A 181 1.35 28.22 -3.62
N HIS A 182 1.24 29.54 -3.60
CA HIS A 182 2.31 30.44 -4.01
C HIS A 182 3.59 30.32 -3.17
N GLU A 183 3.52 29.74 -1.97
CA GLU A 183 4.66 29.50 -1.08
C GLU A 183 5.27 28.09 -1.22
N TYR A 184 4.47 27.11 -1.67
CA TYR A 184 4.80 25.68 -1.66
C TYR A 184 5.06 25.13 -3.07
N ALA A 185 5.68 23.95 -3.16
CA ALA A 185 5.94 23.29 -4.43
C ALA A 185 4.65 22.77 -5.07
N GLN A 186 3.88 22.00 -4.30
CA GLN A 186 2.67 21.33 -4.78
C GLN A 186 1.72 21.01 -3.62
N PHE A 187 0.42 21.13 -3.87
CA PHE A 187 -0.62 20.59 -3.00
C PHE A 187 -1.44 19.54 -3.73
N THR A 188 -1.77 18.46 -3.02
CA THR A 188 -2.72 17.44 -3.48
C THR A 188 -3.79 17.25 -2.41
N LEU A 189 -5.06 17.31 -2.80
CA LEU A 189 -6.20 17.11 -1.92
C LEU A 189 -7.07 16.00 -2.49
N ILE A 190 -7.33 14.97 -1.70
CA ILE A 190 -8.09 13.80 -2.11
C ILE A 190 -9.34 13.69 -1.22
N PHE A 191 -10.51 13.60 -1.83
CA PHE A 191 -11.73 13.15 -1.16
C PHE A 191 -11.99 11.67 -1.45
N ARG A 192 -12.11 10.87 -0.39
CA ARG A 192 -12.48 9.46 -0.47
C ARG A 192 -13.08 8.94 0.83
N ASN A 193 -14.22 8.22 0.76
CA ASN A 193 -14.95 7.75 1.96
C ASN A 193 -15.51 6.31 1.88
N ASP A 194 -15.19 5.56 0.83
CA ASP A 194 -15.68 4.20 0.59
C ASP A 194 -14.88 3.11 1.31
N PHE A 195 -13.73 3.43 1.92
CA PHE A 195 -13.04 2.49 2.80
C PHE A 195 -13.65 2.45 4.20
N ASN A 196 -14.53 3.40 4.53
CA ASN A 196 -15.09 3.52 5.87
C ASN A 196 -15.95 2.30 6.23
N LEU A 197 -15.67 1.73 7.40
CA LEU A 197 -16.40 0.61 7.97
C LEU A 197 -17.56 1.22 8.74
N GLY A 198 -18.77 1.21 8.18
CA GLY A 198 -19.93 1.94 8.75
C GLY A 198 -20.32 1.62 10.21
N SER A 199 -19.70 0.62 10.85
CA SER A 199 -19.85 0.27 12.27
C SER A 199 -18.77 0.85 13.20
N LEU A 200 -17.71 1.44 12.65
CA LEU A 200 -16.60 2.01 13.42
C LEU A 200 -16.95 3.43 13.88
N THR A 201 -16.80 3.68 15.18
CA THR A 201 -17.04 4.97 15.83
C THR A 201 -15.82 5.35 16.67
N ARG A 202 -15.74 6.62 17.10
CA ARG A 202 -14.68 7.05 18.02
C ARG A 202 -14.71 6.31 19.36
N ALA A 203 -15.86 5.79 19.76
CA ALA A 203 -16.06 5.11 21.05
C ALA A 203 -15.58 3.65 21.05
N ASN A 204 -15.82 2.91 19.96
CA ASN A 204 -15.50 1.48 19.86
C ASN A 204 -14.21 1.19 19.08
N ARG A 205 -13.52 2.22 18.56
CA ARG A 205 -12.29 2.04 17.75
C ARG A 205 -11.12 1.39 18.50
N HIS A 206 -11.19 1.37 19.83
CA HIS A 206 -10.19 0.77 20.70
C HIS A 206 -10.53 -0.68 21.08
N ASP A 207 -11.71 -1.18 20.72
CA ASP A 207 -12.10 -2.56 20.96
C ASP A 207 -11.27 -3.52 20.10
N ASP A 208 -10.82 -4.63 20.69
CA ASP A 208 -9.93 -5.61 20.03
C ASP A 208 -10.48 -6.11 18.68
N TRP A 209 -11.78 -6.39 18.62
CA TRP A 209 -12.46 -6.85 17.41
C TRP A 209 -12.48 -5.79 16.29
N ALA A 210 -12.42 -4.51 16.64
CA ALA A 210 -12.48 -3.38 15.70
C ALA A 210 -11.09 -2.94 15.23
N GLN A 211 -10.04 -3.19 16.02
CA GLN A 211 -8.67 -2.74 15.74
C GLN A 211 -8.14 -3.23 14.40
N ARG A 212 -8.27 -4.53 14.12
CA ARG A 212 -7.82 -5.15 12.87
C ARG A 212 -8.41 -4.45 11.65
N SER A 213 -9.74 -4.38 11.59
CA SER A 213 -10.46 -3.79 10.45
C SER A 213 -10.17 -2.28 10.33
N ARG A 214 -10.04 -1.57 11.46
CA ARG A 214 -9.63 -0.16 11.49
C ARG A 214 -8.23 0.05 10.94
N ARG A 215 -7.24 -0.75 11.36
CA ARG A 215 -5.85 -0.64 10.89
C ARG A 215 -5.74 -0.95 9.41
N ARG A 216 -6.47 -1.96 8.91
CA ARG A 216 -6.62 -2.23 7.47
C ARG A 216 -7.14 -1.01 6.72
N MET A 217 -8.22 -0.39 7.21
CA MET A 217 -8.78 0.83 6.60
C MET A 217 -7.74 1.96 6.58
N LEU A 218 -7.03 2.20 7.69
CA LEU A 218 -6.00 3.23 7.76
C LEU A 218 -4.85 2.97 6.79
N ALA A 219 -4.37 1.72 6.71
CA ALA A 219 -3.36 1.31 5.75
C ALA A 219 -3.81 1.61 4.30
N ARG A 220 -5.05 1.27 3.93
CA ARG A 220 -5.61 1.62 2.61
C ARG A 220 -5.59 3.12 2.35
N TYR A 221 -6.02 3.95 3.30
CA TYR A 221 -6.01 5.40 3.13
C TYR A 221 -4.59 5.97 3.00
N ARG A 222 -3.64 5.52 3.83
CA ARG A 222 -2.24 5.94 3.76
C ARG A 222 -1.63 5.53 2.41
N ASN A 223 -1.79 4.27 2.01
CA ASN A 223 -1.30 3.78 0.72
C ASN A 223 -1.89 4.57 -0.46
N TYR A 224 -3.20 4.84 -0.43
CA TYR A 224 -3.87 5.63 -1.46
C TYR A 224 -3.35 7.06 -1.55
N ALA A 225 -3.21 7.74 -0.41
CA ALA A 225 -2.68 9.10 -0.36
C ALA A 225 -1.24 9.17 -0.90
N LEU A 226 -0.38 8.22 -0.51
CA LEU A 226 1.00 8.12 -0.96
C LEU A 226 1.09 7.85 -2.47
N LEU A 227 0.47 6.75 -2.93
CA LEU A 227 0.60 6.28 -4.32
C LEU A 227 -0.13 7.19 -5.33
N SER A 228 -1.00 8.09 -4.86
CA SER A 228 -1.66 9.10 -5.70
C SER A 228 -0.97 10.47 -5.70
N SER A 229 0.12 10.63 -4.94
CA SER A 229 0.80 11.92 -4.73
C SER A 229 2.33 11.88 -4.81
N LEU A 230 2.94 10.70 -4.65
CA LEU A 230 4.39 10.57 -4.64
C LEU A 230 4.97 10.81 -6.04
N GLU A 231 5.40 12.04 -6.27
CA GLU A 231 6.15 12.37 -7.47
C GLU A 231 7.54 11.73 -7.49
N ALA A 232 8.03 11.51 -8.70
CA ALA A 232 9.30 10.85 -8.93
C ALA A 232 10.54 11.75 -8.64
N TRP A 233 10.31 12.98 -8.17
CA TRP A 233 11.35 13.91 -7.67
C TRP A 233 11.37 14.05 -6.15
N HIS A 234 10.33 13.61 -5.42
CA HIS A 234 10.33 13.61 -3.96
C HIS A 234 11.43 12.69 -3.41
N GLN A 235 12.19 13.13 -2.41
CA GLN A 235 13.23 12.32 -1.77
C GLN A 235 12.84 11.85 -0.36
N HIS A 236 11.91 12.56 0.28
CA HIS A 236 11.49 12.31 1.65
C HIS A 236 9.96 12.38 1.76
N VAL A 237 9.40 11.52 2.60
CA VAL A 237 7.98 11.51 2.93
C VAL A 237 7.83 11.67 4.44
N VAL A 238 6.96 12.58 4.87
CA VAL A 238 6.68 12.84 6.29
C VAL A 238 5.18 12.71 6.51
N TRP A 239 4.78 11.69 7.26
CA TRP A 239 3.42 11.47 7.72
C TRP A 239 3.18 12.30 8.97
N ILE A 240 2.04 12.98 9.05
CA ILE A 240 1.63 13.78 10.23
C ILE A 240 0.15 13.52 10.48
N ASP A 241 -0.20 13.06 11.68
CA ASP A 241 -1.60 12.90 12.09
C ASP A 241 -2.26 14.26 12.37
N ALA A 242 -3.58 14.36 12.12
CA ALA A 242 -4.34 15.62 12.16
C ALA A 242 -4.36 16.29 13.54
N ASP A 243 -4.28 15.51 14.62
CA ASP A 243 -4.45 15.95 15.99
C ASP A 243 -3.16 16.36 16.70
N ILE A 244 -2.00 16.30 16.01
CA ILE A 244 -0.75 16.87 16.54
C ILE A 244 -0.86 18.39 16.64
N LYS A 245 -0.53 18.93 17.82
CA LYS A 245 -0.64 20.35 18.13
C LYS A 245 0.71 21.07 18.05
N VAL A 246 1.80 20.43 18.48
CA VAL A 246 3.13 21.05 18.55
C VAL A 246 4.15 20.13 17.91
N ILE A 247 4.89 20.67 16.96
CA ILE A 247 6.03 20.04 16.30
C ILE A 247 7.18 21.07 16.33
N PRO A 248 8.37 20.71 16.82
CA PRO A 248 9.53 21.60 16.78
C PRO A 248 9.84 22.04 15.34
N ALA A 249 10.07 23.34 15.14
CA ALA A 249 10.22 23.92 13.80
C ALA A 249 11.38 23.31 12.99
N HIS A 250 12.44 22.85 13.66
CA HIS A 250 13.62 22.24 13.05
C HIS A 250 13.46 20.75 12.72
N LEU A 251 12.39 20.09 13.17
CA LEU A 251 12.33 18.63 13.21
C LEU A 251 12.41 17.99 11.81
N VAL A 252 11.69 18.53 10.82
CA VAL A 252 11.76 18.05 9.43
C VAL A 252 13.17 18.18 8.86
N ALA A 253 13.83 19.33 9.09
CA ALA A 253 15.20 19.54 8.63
C ALA A 253 16.17 18.54 9.29
N LYS A 254 15.98 18.26 10.59
CA LYS A 254 16.77 17.27 11.32
C LYS A 254 16.56 15.84 10.80
N MET A 255 15.33 15.43 10.55
CA MET A 255 15.02 14.10 9.99
C MET A 255 15.64 13.89 8.61
N VAL A 256 15.57 14.89 7.73
CA VAL A 256 16.22 14.86 6.41
C VAL A 256 17.75 14.74 6.55
N ALA A 257 18.36 15.53 7.45
CA ALA A 257 19.80 15.53 7.67
C ALA A 257 20.33 14.26 8.36
N ALA A 258 19.49 13.56 9.12
CA ALA A 258 19.88 12.37 9.89
C ALA A 258 20.35 11.20 9.01
N GLY A 259 19.98 11.17 7.73
CA GLY A 259 20.42 10.15 6.77
C GLY A 259 19.87 8.75 7.04
N ARG A 260 18.87 8.61 7.93
CA ARG A 260 18.20 7.33 8.25
C ARG A 260 17.10 7.00 7.25
N ASP A 261 16.66 5.75 7.28
CA ASP A 261 15.68 5.22 6.32
C ASP A 261 14.25 5.55 6.76
N VAL A 262 13.95 5.26 8.04
CA VAL A 262 12.66 5.50 8.70
C VAL A 262 12.92 6.09 10.09
N LEU A 263 12.21 7.16 10.44
CA LEU A 263 12.37 7.88 11.71
C LEU A 263 11.02 8.22 12.34
N GLU A 264 10.90 7.96 13.64
CA GLU A 264 9.76 8.38 14.46
C GLU A 264 10.23 9.22 15.67
N PRO A 265 9.81 10.49 15.76
CA PRO A 265 10.01 11.30 16.97
C PRO A 265 9.04 10.91 18.10
N LEU A 266 9.45 11.16 19.35
CA LEU A 266 8.63 10.92 20.52
C LEU A 266 7.36 11.79 20.50
N CYS A 267 6.20 11.18 20.74
CA CYS A 267 4.96 11.90 20.90
C CYS A 267 4.52 11.88 22.37
N LEU A 268 4.31 13.05 22.98
CA LEU A 268 3.92 13.18 24.37
C LEU A 268 2.47 13.68 24.50
N HIS A 269 1.78 13.15 25.51
CA HIS A 269 0.60 13.77 26.09
C HIS A 269 0.98 15.08 26.81
N GLU A 270 -0.03 15.90 27.16
CA GLU A 270 0.18 17.14 27.94
C GLU A 270 0.74 16.87 29.35
N ASP A 271 0.52 15.67 29.90
CA ASP A 271 1.08 15.25 31.19
C ASP A 271 2.53 14.71 31.10
N GLY A 272 3.12 14.73 29.90
CA GLY A 272 4.46 14.24 29.64
C GLY A 272 4.58 12.73 29.46
N SER A 273 3.47 11.98 29.52
CA SER A 273 3.48 10.55 29.21
C SER A 273 3.58 10.31 27.69
N ASP A 274 4.26 9.24 27.30
CA ASP A 274 4.39 8.82 25.91
C ASP A 274 3.03 8.37 25.34
N TYR A 275 2.60 9.06 24.28
CA TYR A 275 1.31 8.91 23.61
C TYR A 275 1.31 7.74 22.62
N ASP A 276 2.36 7.61 21.79
CA ASP A 276 2.40 6.64 20.70
C ASP A 276 3.13 5.38 21.13
N LYS A 277 2.36 4.34 21.47
CA LYS A 277 2.89 3.04 21.89
C LYS A 277 3.18 2.08 20.73
N ASN A 278 3.05 2.52 19.48
CA ASN A 278 3.36 1.69 18.31
C ASN A 278 4.87 1.68 17.99
N ALA A 279 5.63 2.62 18.55
CA ALA A 279 7.09 2.67 18.50
C ALA A 279 7.68 1.75 19.57
N TRP A 280 8.30 0.64 19.17
CA TRP A 280 8.86 -0.30 20.14
C TRP A 280 9.97 -1.20 19.58
N VAL A 281 10.75 -1.75 20.52
CA VAL A 281 11.79 -2.77 20.30
C VAL A 281 11.59 -3.92 21.29
N GLY A 282 11.72 -5.17 20.84
CA GLY A 282 11.62 -6.34 21.69
C GLY A 282 10.74 -7.47 21.16
N ILE A 283 10.19 -8.27 22.08
CA ILE A 283 9.44 -9.49 21.78
C ILE A 283 7.99 -9.34 22.26
N ARG A 284 7.03 -9.65 21.39
CA ARG A 284 5.60 -9.79 21.72
C ARG A 284 5.20 -11.26 21.82
N LYS A 285 4.07 -11.52 22.46
CA LYS A 285 3.48 -12.86 22.52
C LYS A 285 2.98 -13.29 21.14
N SER A 286 3.17 -14.57 20.84
CA SER A 286 2.55 -15.28 19.72
C SER A 286 1.38 -16.13 20.25
N PRO A 287 0.36 -16.42 19.42
CA PRO A 287 -0.74 -17.29 19.80
C PRO A 287 -0.23 -18.70 20.11
N GLY A 288 -0.68 -19.26 21.23
CA GLY A 288 -0.48 -20.66 21.58
C GLY A 288 -1.47 -21.60 20.87
N PRO A 289 -1.37 -22.91 21.09
CA PRO A 289 -2.23 -23.91 20.43
C PRO A 289 -3.73 -23.77 20.71
N GLU A 290 -4.10 -23.17 21.85
CA GLU A 290 -5.49 -22.96 22.26
C GLU A 290 -6.03 -21.58 21.89
N ASP A 291 -5.16 -20.67 21.42
CA ASP A 291 -5.54 -19.31 21.08
C ASP A 291 -6.20 -19.26 19.69
N ASP A 292 -7.26 -18.47 19.58
CA ASP A 292 -7.85 -18.15 18.28
C ASP A 292 -7.02 -17.05 17.61
N LYS A 293 -6.24 -17.41 16.59
CA LYS A 293 -5.42 -16.48 15.79
C LYS A 293 -6.23 -15.30 15.22
N GLU A 294 -7.53 -15.50 14.97
CA GLU A 294 -8.40 -14.47 14.39
C GLU A 294 -8.82 -13.39 15.40
N THR A 295 -8.74 -13.68 16.70
CA THR A 295 -9.09 -12.75 17.78
C THR A 295 -7.93 -12.42 18.71
N PHE A 296 -6.79 -13.08 18.52
CA PHE A 296 -5.56 -12.84 19.27
C PHE A 296 -5.07 -11.39 19.12
N VAL A 297 -4.73 -10.78 20.25
CA VAL A 297 -4.07 -9.47 20.32
C VAL A 297 -2.67 -9.67 20.91
N PRO A 298 -1.60 -9.35 20.17
CA PRO A 298 -0.23 -9.58 20.61
C PRO A 298 0.16 -8.64 21.75
N GLU A 299 0.19 -9.19 22.98
CA GLU A 299 0.65 -8.45 24.16
C GLU A 299 2.19 -8.37 24.23
N PRO A 300 2.74 -7.33 24.89
CA PRO A 300 4.16 -7.27 25.23
C PRO A 300 4.63 -8.49 26.05
N LEU A 301 5.73 -9.12 25.62
CA LEU A 301 6.44 -10.11 26.45
C LEU A 301 7.71 -9.49 27.05
N ASN A 302 8.53 -8.86 26.21
CA ASN A 302 9.70 -8.09 26.61
C ASN A 302 9.87 -6.93 25.62
N VAL A 303 9.07 -5.89 25.78
CA VAL A 303 8.99 -4.74 24.86
C VAL A 303 9.41 -3.48 25.58
N THR A 304 10.27 -2.69 24.95
CA THR A 304 10.58 -1.32 25.37
C THR A 304 10.04 -0.34 24.32
N HIS A 305 9.13 0.53 24.74
CA HIS A 305 8.61 1.61 23.89
C HIS A 305 9.61 2.77 23.76
N ILE A 306 9.32 3.74 22.90
CA ILE A 306 10.17 4.94 22.71
C ILE A 306 10.33 5.78 24.00
N GLY A 307 9.26 5.94 24.79
CA GLY A 307 9.25 6.82 25.98
C GLY A 307 10.39 6.59 26.98
N PRO A 308 10.67 5.34 27.43
CA PRO A 308 11.79 5.02 28.31
C PRO A 308 13.18 5.48 27.85
N PHE A 309 13.39 5.73 26.56
CA PHE A 309 14.67 6.25 26.04
C PHE A 309 14.79 7.78 26.13
N HIS A 310 13.70 8.49 26.46
CA HIS A 310 13.68 9.95 26.55
C HIS A 310 14.61 10.49 27.63
N GLY A 311 15.39 11.51 27.31
CA GLY A 311 16.41 12.08 28.21
C GLY A 311 17.70 11.24 28.31
N GLY A 312 17.76 10.12 27.56
CA GLY A 312 18.97 9.32 27.40
C GLY A 312 20.01 9.99 26.50
N PRO A 313 21.25 9.45 26.47
CA PRO A 313 22.35 10.00 25.67
C PRO A 313 22.18 9.76 24.16
N ASP A 314 21.39 8.75 23.78
CA ASP A 314 21.25 8.33 22.39
C ASP A 314 20.32 9.27 21.62
N GLU A 315 20.82 9.82 20.52
CA GLU A 315 20.01 10.64 19.61
C GLU A 315 19.02 9.78 18.81
N PHE A 316 19.43 8.58 18.44
CA PHE A 316 18.64 7.62 17.66
C PHE A 316 18.67 6.25 18.34
N VAL A 317 17.53 5.58 18.39
CA VAL A 317 17.42 4.21 18.93
C VAL A 317 16.80 3.31 17.88
N ALA A 318 17.40 2.16 17.60
CA ALA A 318 16.86 1.20 16.65
C ALA A 318 15.53 0.60 17.14
N MET A 319 14.53 0.52 16.26
CA MET A 319 13.18 0.04 16.57
C MET A 319 12.80 -1.18 15.71
N ASP A 320 12.03 -2.10 16.29
CA ASP A 320 11.42 -3.21 15.55
C ASP A 320 10.08 -2.80 14.91
N SER A 321 9.42 -1.77 15.46
CA SER A 321 8.15 -1.22 14.99
C SER A 321 8.10 0.29 15.19
N VAL A 322 7.31 0.97 14.35
CA VAL A 322 7.06 2.41 14.44
C VAL A 322 5.57 2.72 14.43
N GLY A 323 5.22 3.86 15.02
CA GLY A 323 3.91 4.49 14.96
C GLY A 323 3.72 5.41 13.76
N GLY A 324 2.55 6.02 13.74
CA GLY A 324 2.06 6.84 12.63
C GLY A 324 1.80 8.29 13.01
N THR A 325 1.99 8.66 14.28
CA THR A 325 1.66 10.02 14.77
C THR A 325 2.44 11.07 13.97
N MET A 326 3.77 10.97 13.95
CA MET A 326 4.60 11.57 12.91
C MET A 326 5.63 10.53 12.47
N LEU A 327 5.76 10.28 11.17
CA LEU A 327 6.67 9.26 10.65
C LEU A 327 7.39 9.80 9.43
N TYR A 328 8.71 9.82 9.47
CA TYR A 328 9.55 10.09 8.30
C TYR A 328 9.97 8.79 7.63
N VAL A 329 9.91 8.76 6.31
CA VAL A 329 10.37 7.65 5.46
C VAL A 329 11.09 8.22 4.25
N ARG A 330 12.28 7.72 3.90
CA ARG A 330 12.89 8.04 2.60
C ARG A 330 11.98 7.55 1.47
N ALA A 331 11.75 8.39 0.46
CA ALA A 331 10.87 8.06 -0.65
C ALA A 331 11.32 6.77 -1.37
N GLU A 332 12.62 6.49 -1.40
CA GLU A 332 13.19 5.27 -1.98
C GLU A 332 12.73 3.97 -1.29
N VAL A 333 12.48 4.02 0.03
CA VAL A 333 11.95 2.87 0.79
C VAL A 333 10.55 2.52 0.28
N HIS A 334 9.70 3.53 0.13
CA HIS A 334 8.37 3.36 -0.45
C HIS A 334 8.42 2.87 -1.90
N ARG A 335 9.27 3.45 -2.76
CA ARG A 335 9.41 3.07 -4.19
C ARG A 335 9.75 1.60 -4.39
N GLN A 336 10.41 0.95 -3.43
CA GLN A 336 10.75 -0.47 -3.51
C GLN A 336 9.67 -1.42 -3.00
N GLY A 337 8.55 -0.88 -2.51
CA GLY A 337 7.36 -1.64 -2.10
C GLY A 337 7.12 -1.70 -0.59
N VAL A 338 7.91 -1.00 0.23
CA VAL A 338 7.66 -0.90 1.67
C VAL A 338 6.53 0.10 1.90
N LEU A 339 5.32 -0.40 2.06
CA LEU A 339 4.09 0.36 2.30
C LEU A 339 3.52 0.07 3.71
N PHE A 340 2.33 0.58 4.00
CA PHE A 340 1.57 0.19 5.19
C PHE A 340 0.81 -1.11 4.87
N PRO A 341 1.18 -2.28 5.40
CA PRO A 341 0.46 -3.51 5.13
C PRO A 341 -0.99 -3.42 5.62
N HIS A 342 -1.94 -3.80 4.77
CA HIS A 342 -3.37 -3.81 5.06
C HIS A 342 -3.89 -5.16 5.57
N HIS A 343 -3.01 -6.13 5.72
CA HIS A 343 -3.21 -7.41 6.39
C HIS A 343 -2.09 -7.58 7.42
N TYR A 344 -2.27 -8.46 8.40
CA TYR A 344 -1.17 -8.83 9.28
C TYR A 344 -0.09 -9.57 8.48
N VAL A 345 1.18 -9.18 8.63
CA VAL A 345 2.30 -9.84 7.93
C VAL A 345 2.97 -10.92 8.78
N ILE A 346 2.64 -10.96 10.08
CA ILE A 346 3.16 -11.93 11.04
C ILE A 346 2.09 -12.99 11.34
N GLY A 347 2.46 -14.26 11.24
CA GLY A 347 1.62 -15.43 11.49
C GLY A 347 0.67 -15.81 10.36
N SER A 348 0.84 -15.21 9.18
CA SER A 348 -0.05 -15.38 8.05
C SER A 348 0.06 -16.75 7.39
N GLU A 349 -1.07 -17.37 7.10
CA GLU A 349 -1.19 -18.61 6.34
C GLU A 349 -2.12 -18.38 5.15
N TRP A 350 -2.11 -19.26 4.14
CA TRP A 350 -3.00 -19.08 2.98
C TRP A 350 -4.47 -18.96 3.40
N ASN A 351 -4.88 -19.76 4.38
CA ASN A 351 -6.24 -19.86 4.88
C ASN A 351 -6.51 -19.12 6.20
N SER A 352 -5.53 -18.37 6.75
CA SER A 352 -5.63 -17.62 8.02
C SER A 352 -5.06 -16.22 7.82
N GLU A 353 -5.78 -15.19 8.25
CA GLU A 353 -5.13 -13.90 8.41
C GLU A 353 -4.15 -14.01 9.59
N GLY A 354 -2.96 -13.43 9.46
CA GLY A 354 -1.99 -13.37 10.56
C GLY A 354 -2.53 -12.66 11.80
N TYR A 355 -1.67 -12.45 12.78
CA TYR A 355 -2.06 -11.92 14.09
C TYR A 355 -1.32 -10.64 14.49
N ASP A 356 -0.26 -10.24 13.77
CA ASP A 356 0.54 -9.08 14.14
C ASP A 356 1.15 -8.29 12.96
N ALA A 357 1.59 -7.07 13.25
CA ALA A 357 2.31 -6.15 12.36
C ALA A 357 1.50 -5.67 11.15
N ILE A 358 0.33 -5.07 11.40
CA ILE A 358 -0.48 -4.38 10.39
C ILE A 358 -0.16 -2.87 10.39
N GLU A 359 -0.39 -2.21 9.27
CA GLU A 359 -0.26 -0.75 9.11
C GLU A 359 1.14 -0.23 9.49
N THR A 360 1.32 0.71 10.41
CA THR A 360 2.66 1.27 10.69
C THR A 360 3.58 0.24 11.33
N GLU A 361 3.03 -0.67 12.13
CA GLU A 361 3.81 -1.66 12.89
C GLU A 361 4.48 -2.69 11.97
N GLY A 362 3.87 -3.00 10.83
CA GLY A 362 4.46 -3.88 9.82
C GLY A 362 5.54 -3.23 8.95
N LEU A 363 5.66 -1.90 8.96
CA LEU A 363 6.52 -1.17 8.02
C LEU A 363 8.00 -1.53 8.20
N CYS A 364 8.45 -1.66 9.44
CA CYS A 364 9.83 -2.03 9.77
C CYS A 364 10.14 -3.48 9.40
N TYR A 365 9.18 -4.38 9.60
CA TYR A 365 9.30 -5.77 9.16
C TYR A 365 9.50 -5.84 7.64
N LEU A 366 8.67 -5.13 6.88
CA LEU A 366 8.81 -5.07 5.43
C LEU A 366 10.15 -4.45 5.00
N GLY A 367 10.58 -3.37 5.65
CA GLY A 367 11.84 -2.70 5.33
C GLY A 367 13.08 -3.55 5.59
N HIS A 368 13.07 -4.38 6.63
CA HIS A 368 14.27 -5.07 7.08
C HIS A 368 14.84 -6.03 6.02
N PHE A 369 14.00 -6.71 5.22
CA PHE A 369 14.46 -7.62 4.18
C PHE A 369 15.19 -6.95 3.02
N LEU A 370 14.99 -5.63 2.88
CA LEU A 370 15.65 -4.79 1.89
C LEU A 370 16.91 -4.10 2.44
N GLY A 371 17.25 -4.35 3.71
CA GLY A 371 18.36 -3.71 4.40
C GLY A 371 18.01 -2.36 5.04
N TYR A 372 16.73 -1.97 5.05
CA TYR A 372 16.27 -0.74 5.70
C TYR A 372 16.03 -0.93 7.19
N ARG A 373 16.26 0.14 7.95
CA ARG A 373 16.17 0.15 9.41
C ARG A 373 15.25 1.27 9.90
N CYS A 374 14.49 0.94 10.93
CA CYS A 374 13.67 1.90 11.67
C CYS A 374 14.38 2.44 12.90
N TRP A 375 14.14 3.71 13.18
CA TRP A 375 14.78 4.44 14.25
C TRP A 375 13.78 5.34 14.97
N ALA A 376 13.92 5.45 16.28
CA ALA A 376 13.26 6.44 17.12
C ALA A 376 14.17 7.65 17.33
N MET A 377 13.59 8.84 17.49
CA MET A 377 14.25 10.06 17.95
C MET A 377 13.71 10.43 19.35
N PRO A 378 14.16 9.73 20.41
CA PRO A 378 13.53 9.85 21.73
C PRO A 378 13.67 11.24 22.35
N ASN A 379 14.68 12.02 21.94
CA ASN A 379 14.94 13.37 22.45
C ASN A 379 14.29 14.49 21.62
N GLU A 380 13.60 14.16 20.52
CA GLU A 380 12.79 15.10 19.76
C GLU A 380 11.31 14.86 20.08
N ALA A 381 10.75 15.67 20.96
CA ALA A 381 9.38 15.51 21.43
C ALA A 381 8.39 16.42 20.68
N MET A 382 7.27 15.83 20.30
CA MET A 382 6.06 16.51 19.83
C MET A 382 4.95 16.38 20.88
N HIS A 383 3.89 17.18 20.76
CA HIS A 383 2.79 17.13 21.72
C HIS A 383 1.41 16.96 21.06
N MET A 384 0.66 16.01 21.60
CA MET A 384 -0.78 15.82 21.41
C MET A 384 -1.57 16.63 22.44
N ARG A 385 -2.73 17.18 22.08
CA ARG A 385 -3.61 17.89 23.05
C ARG A 385 -4.47 16.88 23.81
N ALA A 386 -4.62 17.04 25.12
CA ALA A 386 -5.46 16.18 25.95
C ALA A 386 -6.94 16.19 25.51
N GLN A 387 -7.57 15.00 25.46
CA GLN A 387 -9.02 14.90 25.60
C GLN A 387 -9.38 15.40 27.01
N ARG A 388 -10.27 16.40 27.13
CA ARG A 388 -10.91 16.69 28.41
C ARG A 388 -11.62 15.43 28.87
N THR A 389 -11.08 14.74 29.87
CA THR A 389 -11.81 13.72 30.61
C THR A 389 -13.02 14.40 31.24
N THR A 390 -14.22 14.01 30.80
CA THR A 390 -15.45 14.43 31.45
C THR A 390 -15.37 14.03 32.92
N THR A 391 -15.80 14.93 33.80
CA THR A 391 -15.57 15.03 35.24
C THR A 391 -15.94 13.80 36.11
N ASN A 392 -16.33 12.66 35.55
CA ASN A 392 -16.84 11.50 36.27
C ASN A 392 -15.78 10.46 36.69
N GLN A 393 -14.53 10.53 36.23
CA GLN A 393 -13.47 9.59 36.68
C GLN A 393 -12.63 10.09 37.87
N ARG A 394 -12.75 11.36 38.26
CA ARG A 394 -12.02 11.90 39.44
C ARG A 394 -12.47 11.28 40.77
N TRP A 395 -13.67 10.72 40.85
CA TRP A 395 -14.17 10.07 42.07
C TRP A 395 -13.60 8.66 42.29
N LEU A 396 -13.12 7.98 41.24
CA LEU A 396 -12.54 6.63 41.36
C LEU A 396 -11.05 6.68 41.72
N ALA A 397 -10.30 7.69 41.25
CA ALA A 397 -8.88 7.85 41.57
C ALA A 397 -8.63 8.24 43.04
N ILE A 398 -9.55 8.97 43.68
CA ILE A 398 -9.42 9.37 45.10
C ILE A 398 -9.56 8.16 46.04
N LEU A 399 -10.29 7.11 45.64
CA LEU A 399 -10.41 5.88 46.42
C LEU A 399 -9.15 5.00 46.35
N ALA A 400 -8.39 5.06 45.25
CA ALA A 400 -7.16 4.27 45.09
C ALA A 400 -5.97 4.83 45.89
N VAL A 401 -5.93 6.14 46.12
CA VAL A 401 -4.82 6.82 46.83
C VAL A 401 -4.85 6.59 48.35
N ILE A 402 -6.00 6.21 48.92
CA ILE A 402 -6.11 5.94 50.38
C ILE A 402 -5.55 4.56 50.76
N CYS A 403 -5.37 3.63 49.81
CA CYS A 403 -4.89 2.27 50.09
C CYS A 403 -3.36 2.09 50.01
N ILE A 404 -2.60 3.10 49.55
CA ILE A 404 -1.15 3.00 49.38
C ILE A 404 -0.48 4.07 50.24
N SER A 405 -0.58 3.91 51.55
CA SER A 405 0.11 4.77 52.53
C SER A 405 0.47 3.97 53.78
N THR A 406 1.15 2.85 53.58
CA THR A 406 1.92 2.19 54.64
C THR A 406 3.09 1.46 54.00
N VAL A 407 4.26 1.57 54.65
CA VAL A 407 5.59 1.05 54.29
C VAL A 407 6.49 2.07 53.59
N LEU A 408 7.19 2.85 54.42
CA LEU A 408 8.48 3.49 54.16
C LEU A 408 9.51 2.89 55.13
N VAL A 409 10.80 3.20 54.88
CA VAL A 409 12.04 2.96 55.67
C VAL A 409 12.87 1.76 55.15
N ASN A 410 14.17 1.78 54.85
CA ASN A 410 15.27 2.77 54.76
C ASN A 410 16.44 2.07 54.01
N PHE A 411 17.35 2.81 53.36
CA PHE A 411 18.81 2.87 53.68
C PHE A 411 19.63 3.57 52.59
N SER A 412 20.74 4.15 53.04
CA SER A 412 21.53 5.23 52.45
C SER A 412 22.92 4.79 51.93
N THR A 413 23.36 5.48 50.87
CA THR A 413 24.73 5.97 50.52
C THR A 413 25.96 5.04 50.50
N LEU A 414 26.68 5.04 49.38
CA LEU A 414 28.16 5.15 49.29
C LEU A 414 28.58 5.50 47.84
N GLY A 415 29.50 6.45 47.67
CA GLY A 415 29.96 6.97 46.38
C GLY A 415 31.32 6.45 45.92
N ARG A 416 31.78 6.90 44.73
CA ARG A 416 33.18 7.25 44.42
C ARG A 416 33.40 7.74 42.97
N ASP A 417 34.25 8.76 42.90
CA ASP A 417 35.31 9.11 41.94
C ASP A 417 35.07 9.16 40.42
N VAL A 418 35.32 10.38 39.90
CA VAL A 418 35.39 10.76 38.50
C VAL A 418 36.85 10.74 38.05
N GLY A 419 37.16 9.92 37.03
CA GLY A 419 38.42 9.94 36.29
C GLY A 419 38.20 10.51 34.89
N SER A 420 38.90 11.59 34.57
CA SER A 420 38.92 12.22 33.23
C SER A 420 39.87 11.47 32.30
N SER A 421 39.42 11.11 31.10
CA SER A 421 40.32 10.88 29.96
C SER A 421 39.68 11.39 28.66
N GLN A 422 40.50 12.07 27.86
CA GLN A 422 40.15 12.61 26.56
C GLN A 422 39.97 11.49 25.54
N VAL A 423 38.94 11.56 24.70
CA VAL A 423 38.70 10.63 23.59
C VAL A 423 38.68 11.41 22.27
N SER A 424 39.57 11.00 21.37
CA SER A 424 39.61 11.35 19.95
C SER A 424 38.39 10.78 19.21
N HIS A 425 37.80 11.57 18.31
CA HIS A 425 36.68 11.17 17.46
C HIS A 425 36.96 9.92 16.62
N ALA A 426 36.37 8.80 17.04
CA ALA A 426 36.06 7.65 16.18
C ALA A 426 34.53 7.52 16.16
N GLN A 427 33.95 7.23 14.99
CA GLN A 427 32.52 6.96 14.83
C GLN A 427 32.10 5.89 15.85
N ALA A 428 31.28 6.27 16.83
CA ALA A 428 30.76 5.35 17.83
C ALA A 428 29.89 4.30 17.13
N ALA A 429 30.15 3.02 17.41
CA ALA A 429 29.22 1.96 17.08
C ALA A 429 27.92 2.22 17.86
N GLU A 430 26.86 2.58 17.16
CA GLU A 430 25.53 2.80 17.74
C GLU A 430 25.08 1.55 18.50
N SER A 431 24.73 1.72 19.78
CA SER A 431 24.36 0.60 20.65
C SER A 431 23.01 0.04 20.23
N VAL A 432 23.03 -1.18 19.70
CA VAL A 432 21.81 -1.94 19.43
C VAL A 432 21.29 -2.48 20.78
N PRO A 433 20.02 -2.24 21.15
CA PRO A 433 19.43 -2.93 22.28
C PRO A 433 19.53 -4.44 22.03
N SER A 434 20.09 -5.20 22.98
CA SER A 434 20.26 -6.66 22.86
C SER A 434 18.95 -7.45 22.66
N ILE A 435 17.82 -6.76 22.71
CA ILE A 435 16.45 -7.31 22.62
C ILE A 435 15.79 -7.13 21.25
N SER A 436 16.38 -6.40 20.29
CA SER A 436 15.77 -6.21 18.97
C SER A 436 15.70 -7.53 18.19
N VAL A 437 14.53 -7.83 17.61
CA VAL A 437 14.31 -9.05 16.82
C VAL A 437 14.66 -8.88 15.35
N LEU A 438 14.54 -7.68 14.79
CA LEU A 438 14.80 -7.40 13.36
C LEU A 438 16.23 -6.92 13.11
N HIS A 439 16.70 -5.97 13.90
CA HIS A 439 17.92 -5.23 13.60
C HIS A 439 19.18 -6.12 13.50
N PRO A 440 19.41 -7.12 14.38
CA PRO A 440 20.56 -8.02 14.25
C PRO A 440 20.58 -8.86 12.97
N ARG A 441 19.43 -9.02 12.32
CA ARG A 441 19.26 -9.84 11.10
C ARG A 441 19.02 -9.01 9.85
N THR A 442 19.05 -7.68 9.96
CA THR A 442 18.87 -6.79 8.82
C THR A 442 20.11 -6.87 7.92
N PRO A 443 19.97 -7.22 6.62
CA PRO A 443 21.09 -7.26 5.69
C PRO A 443 21.83 -5.92 5.64
N SER A 444 23.14 -5.97 5.41
CA SER A 444 23.92 -4.75 5.18
C SER A 444 23.50 -4.15 3.84
N LEU A 445 23.00 -2.93 3.87
CA LEU A 445 22.77 -2.13 2.67
C LEU A 445 24.05 -1.30 2.41
N PRO A 446 24.65 -1.40 1.21
CA PRO A 446 25.80 -0.57 0.86
C PRO A 446 25.49 0.92 1.00
N ALA A 447 26.50 1.76 1.20
CA ALA A 447 26.28 3.21 1.30
C ALA A 447 25.82 3.80 -0.05
N LEU A 448 25.03 4.88 0.02
CA LEU A 448 24.78 5.74 -1.13
C LEU A 448 26.00 6.64 -1.37
N HIS A 449 26.45 6.75 -2.62
CA HIS A 449 27.53 7.64 -3.00
C HIS A 449 27.03 9.09 -3.16
N ARG A 450 26.98 9.85 -2.05
CA ARG A 450 26.45 11.23 -1.97
C ARG A 450 27.26 12.33 -2.67
N SER A 451 28.15 11.96 -3.59
CA SER A 451 29.11 12.89 -4.19
C SER A 451 28.53 13.80 -5.27
N HIS A 452 27.31 13.53 -5.78
CA HIS A 452 26.74 14.26 -6.92
C HIS A 452 25.24 14.56 -6.76
N ARG A 453 24.83 15.79 -7.08
CA ARG A 453 23.44 16.30 -6.98
C ARG A 453 22.54 15.65 -8.03
N ASP A 454 21.31 15.25 -7.68
CA ASP A 454 20.27 14.84 -8.64
C ASP A 454 20.03 15.92 -9.69
N GLU A 455 20.30 15.58 -10.95
CA GLU A 455 20.08 16.46 -12.09
C GLU A 455 18.70 16.20 -12.66
N LEU A 456 17.90 17.26 -12.79
CA LEU A 456 16.68 17.26 -13.56
C LEU A 456 16.88 18.14 -14.79
N GLN A 457 16.87 17.52 -15.97
CA GLN A 457 16.86 18.23 -17.24
C GLN A 457 15.47 18.12 -17.86
N ARG A 458 14.90 19.27 -18.24
CA ARG A 458 13.68 19.33 -19.05
C ARG A 458 14.04 19.92 -20.40
N ASP A 459 13.76 19.16 -21.46
CA ASP A 459 13.83 19.65 -22.83
C ASP A 459 12.40 19.74 -23.39
N VAL A 460 12.06 20.93 -23.88
CA VAL A 460 10.74 21.25 -24.41
C VAL A 460 10.93 21.56 -25.88
N ALA A 461 11.05 20.51 -26.70
CA ALA A 461 11.28 20.62 -28.13
C ALA A 461 10.16 19.89 -28.89
N GLY A 462 9.51 20.59 -29.82
CA GLY A 462 8.40 20.02 -30.60
C GLY A 462 7.19 19.67 -29.74
N ASP A 463 6.51 18.57 -30.04
CA ASP A 463 5.27 18.14 -29.37
C ASP A 463 5.48 17.23 -28.15
N VAL A 464 6.72 16.81 -27.89
CA VAL A 464 7.06 15.86 -26.83
C VAL A 464 7.97 16.53 -25.80
N ASP A 465 7.46 16.65 -24.57
CA ASP A 465 8.28 17.11 -23.44
C ASP A 465 9.17 15.96 -22.96
N THR A 466 10.48 16.20 -22.84
CA THR A 466 11.44 15.21 -22.33
C THR A 466 11.92 15.61 -20.94
N PHE A 467 11.79 14.69 -19.98
CA PHE A 467 12.27 14.85 -18.61
C PHE A 467 13.31 13.79 -18.31
N LYS A 468 14.53 14.21 -17.99
CA LYS A 468 15.62 13.32 -17.55
C LYS A 468 15.93 13.58 -16.10
N THR A 469 15.97 12.53 -15.30
CA THR A 469 16.41 12.57 -13.91
C THR A 469 17.46 11.52 -13.64
N THR A 470 18.49 11.89 -12.92
CA THR A 470 19.43 10.95 -12.30
C THR A 470 19.06 10.73 -10.84
N PHE A 471 19.32 9.55 -10.30
CA PHE A 471 19.13 9.25 -8.87
C PHE A 471 20.27 8.37 -8.33
N GLU A 472 20.47 8.39 -7.02
CA GLU A 472 21.48 7.59 -6.35
C GLU A 472 21.11 6.09 -6.33
N GLN A 473 22.14 5.25 -6.33
CA GLN A 473 22.02 3.79 -6.30
C GLN A 473 22.91 3.25 -5.18
N TYR A 474 22.42 2.25 -4.45
CA TYR A 474 23.14 1.70 -3.30
C TYR A 474 24.37 0.93 -3.76
N GLY A 475 25.55 1.31 -3.27
CA GLY A 475 26.81 0.61 -3.59
C GLY A 475 27.27 0.73 -5.05
N LYS A 476 26.70 1.66 -5.81
CA LYS A 476 27.06 1.92 -7.21
C LYS A 476 27.62 3.34 -7.37
N HIS A 477 28.68 3.47 -8.15
CA HIS A 477 29.22 4.78 -8.53
C HIS A 477 28.43 5.37 -9.71
N GLU A 478 27.98 4.51 -10.61
CA GLU A 478 27.07 4.88 -11.68
C GLU A 478 25.69 5.24 -11.15
N ARG A 479 25.08 6.27 -11.74
CA ARG A 479 23.76 6.76 -11.33
C ARG A 479 22.65 5.99 -12.01
N GLY A 480 21.54 5.86 -11.29
CA GLY A 480 20.30 5.46 -11.91
C GLY A 480 19.81 6.59 -12.83
N LEU A 481 19.12 6.23 -13.90
CA LEU A 481 18.62 7.19 -14.87
C LEU A 481 17.14 6.94 -15.11
N ARG A 482 16.35 8.00 -15.23
CA ARG A 482 14.97 7.94 -15.71
C ARG A 482 14.80 8.99 -16.78
N THR A 483 14.34 8.56 -17.95
CA THR A 483 13.92 9.43 -19.03
C THR A 483 12.44 9.24 -19.28
N ARG A 484 11.68 10.33 -19.32
CA ARG A 484 10.26 10.33 -19.64
C ARG A 484 9.99 11.25 -20.83
N TRP A 485 9.26 10.73 -21.80
CA TRP A 485 8.74 11.47 -22.95
C TRP A 485 7.22 11.56 -22.80
N SER A 486 6.70 12.78 -22.69
CA SER A 486 5.28 13.06 -22.53
C SER A 486 4.75 13.77 -23.77
N ASN A 487 3.81 13.14 -24.48
CA ASN A 487 3.28 13.65 -25.73
C ASN A 487 2.17 14.68 -25.44
N ARG A 488 2.48 15.97 -25.63
CA ARG A 488 1.55 17.05 -25.25
C ARG A 488 0.30 17.08 -26.09
N GLN A 489 0.37 16.73 -27.37
CA GLN A 489 -0.80 16.69 -28.23
C GLN A 489 -1.76 15.58 -27.80
N VAL A 490 -1.23 14.40 -27.49
CA VAL A 490 -2.03 13.27 -27.00
C VAL A 490 -2.60 13.54 -25.61
N LEU A 491 -1.78 14.02 -24.68
CA LEU A 491 -2.19 14.30 -23.30
C LEU A 491 -3.13 15.51 -23.19
N GLY A 492 -3.08 16.45 -24.14
CA GLY A 492 -4.00 17.59 -24.21
C GLY A 492 -5.43 17.23 -24.64
N VAL A 493 -5.66 16.01 -25.13
CA VAL A 493 -7.00 15.52 -25.47
C VAL A 493 -7.56 14.75 -24.28
N ALA A 494 -8.50 15.36 -23.56
CA ALA A 494 -9.08 14.80 -22.33
C ALA A 494 -9.57 13.35 -22.49
N ASP A 495 -10.16 13.01 -23.65
CA ASP A 495 -10.66 11.66 -23.96
C ASP A 495 -9.58 10.56 -23.87
N ASN A 496 -8.31 10.92 -24.08
CA ASN A 496 -7.20 9.96 -23.99
C ASN A 496 -6.87 9.57 -22.55
N LEU A 497 -7.31 10.36 -21.58
CA LEU A 497 -7.07 10.18 -20.15
C LEU A 497 -8.27 9.55 -19.43
N LEU A 498 -9.35 9.27 -20.16
CA LEU A 498 -10.58 8.70 -19.60
C LEU A 498 -10.45 7.20 -19.32
N GLY A 499 -11.55 6.62 -18.82
CA GLY A 499 -11.70 5.35 -18.09
C GLY A 499 -10.99 4.07 -18.56
N ASP A 500 -10.36 4.06 -19.72
CA ASP A 500 -9.70 2.92 -20.37
C ASP A 500 -8.19 3.14 -20.59
N SER A 501 -7.57 4.17 -20.01
CA SER A 501 -6.14 4.42 -20.15
C SER A 501 -5.26 3.32 -19.53
N VAL A 502 -4.23 2.88 -20.26
CA VAL A 502 -3.38 1.73 -19.94
C VAL A 502 -1.93 2.15 -19.73
N LEU A 503 -1.29 1.62 -18.68
CA LEU A 503 0.15 1.63 -18.51
C LEU A 503 0.70 0.21 -18.74
N ILE A 504 1.51 0.04 -19.78
CA ILE A 504 2.29 -1.19 -20.01
C ILE A 504 3.62 -1.07 -19.27
N VAL A 505 4.02 -2.09 -18.51
CA VAL A 505 5.28 -2.11 -17.76
C VAL A 505 6.08 -3.37 -18.08
N VAL A 506 7.35 -3.19 -18.41
CA VAL A 506 8.33 -4.26 -18.65
C VAL A 506 9.57 -4.03 -17.78
N SER A 507 10.01 -5.08 -17.10
CA SER A 507 11.27 -5.10 -16.35
C SER A 507 12.19 -6.15 -16.95
N MET A 508 13.43 -5.79 -17.26
CA MET A 508 14.38 -6.68 -17.93
C MET A 508 15.81 -6.48 -17.40
N ASN A 509 16.68 -7.48 -17.59
CA ASN A 509 18.07 -7.32 -17.21
C ASN A 509 18.87 -6.63 -18.31
N ASP A 510 18.98 -7.29 -19.46
CA ASP A 510 19.81 -6.91 -20.61
C ASP A 510 19.25 -7.50 -21.91
N ALA A 511 19.98 -7.37 -23.02
CA ALA A 511 19.58 -7.84 -24.36
C ALA A 511 19.13 -9.32 -24.41
N HIS A 512 19.64 -10.20 -23.55
CA HIS A 512 19.23 -11.61 -23.51
C HIS A 512 17.81 -11.80 -22.95
N SER A 513 17.28 -10.80 -22.24
CA SER A 513 15.91 -10.86 -21.67
C SER A 513 14.82 -10.82 -22.74
N TRP A 514 15.13 -10.41 -23.98
CA TRP A 514 14.16 -10.41 -25.08
C TRP A 514 13.85 -11.81 -25.63
N GLY A 515 14.66 -12.81 -25.27
CA GLY A 515 14.63 -14.14 -25.86
C GLY A 515 15.51 -14.29 -27.11
N THR A 516 15.69 -15.53 -27.54
CA THR A 516 16.59 -15.90 -28.64
C THR A 516 16.18 -15.22 -29.95
N ASN A 517 17.15 -14.62 -30.67
CA ASN A 517 16.94 -13.88 -31.92
C ASN A 517 15.97 -12.70 -31.84
N ARG A 518 15.70 -12.19 -30.64
CA ARG A 518 14.83 -11.04 -30.41
C ARG A 518 15.59 -9.84 -29.86
N SER A 519 14.92 -8.70 -29.86
CA SER A 519 15.45 -7.41 -29.42
C SER A 519 14.30 -6.49 -29.03
N ALA A 520 14.62 -5.33 -28.46
CA ALA A 520 13.65 -4.29 -28.16
C ALA A 520 12.76 -3.91 -29.37
N GLU A 521 13.30 -3.92 -30.59
CA GLU A 521 12.51 -3.62 -31.79
C GLU A 521 11.37 -4.63 -32.01
N HIS A 522 11.62 -5.91 -31.75
CA HIS A 522 10.59 -6.95 -31.85
C HIS A 522 9.49 -6.76 -30.79
N PHE A 523 9.88 -6.36 -29.57
CA PHE A 523 8.91 -6.03 -28.52
C PHE A 523 8.03 -4.83 -28.90
N PHE A 524 8.63 -3.74 -29.40
CA PHE A 524 7.86 -2.57 -29.83
C PHE A 524 7.04 -2.78 -31.11
N ALA A 525 7.42 -3.76 -31.95
CA ALA A 525 6.56 -4.24 -33.03
C ALA A 525 5.32 -4.95 -32.46
N LEU A 526 5.52 -5.90 -31.53
CA LEU A 526 4.46 -6.66 -30.87
C LEU A 526 3.41 -5.74 -30.19
N ILE A 527 3.84 -4.84 -29.31
CA ILE A 527 2.89 -3.91 -28.66
C ILE A 527 2.34 -2.83 -29.63
N GLY A 528 2.97 -2.67 -30.79
CA GLY A 528 2.52 -1.80 -31.86
C GLY A 528 1.31 -2.34 -32.61
N GLU A 529 1.05 -3.66 -32.53
CA GLU A 529 -0.08 -4.35 -33.16
C GLU A 529 -1.35 -4.32 -32.30
N PHE A 530 -1.26 -3.91 -31.04
CA PHE A 530 -2.42 -3.87 -30.14
C PHE A 530 -3.53 -2.98 -30.71
N THR A 531 -4.75 -3.50 -30.64
CA THR A 531 -5.97 -2.77 -31.02
C THR A 531 -6.33 -1.67 -30.02
N HIS A 532 -5.79 -1.74 -28.80
CA HIS A 532 -5.99 -0.70 -27.80
C HIS A 532 -5.28 0.60 -28.25
N PRO A 533 -5.92 1.78 -28.16
CA PRO A 533 -5.37 3.00 -28.74
C PRO A 533 -4.01 3.40 -28.13
N LYS A 534 -2.99 3.57 -28.97
CA LYS A 534 -1.68 4.13 -28.55
C LYS A 534 -1.81 5.50 -27.84
N PRO A 535 -2.70 6.42 -28.26
CA PRO A 535 -2.93 7.67 -27.54
C PRO A 535 -3.45 7.50 -26.10
N LYS A 536 -3.99 6.33 -25.73
CA LYS A 536 -4.42 5.98 -24.37
C LYS A 536 -3.42 5.12 -23.61
N THR A 537 -2.29 4.81 -24.25
CA THR A 537 -1.29 3.87 -23.74
C THR A 537 -0.03 4.60 -23.34
N SER A 538 0.43 4.32 -22.12
CA SER A 538 1.79 4.60 -21.67
C SER A 538 2.63 3.33 -21.67
N VAL A 539 3.94 3.47 -21.89
CA VAL A 539 4.88 2.35 -21.85
C VAL A 539 6.04 2.67 -20.94
N THR A 540 6.31 1.79 -19.99
CA THR A 540 7.49 1.82 -19.13
C THR A 540 8.39 0.64 -19.38
N VAL A 541 9.68 0.89 -19.56
CA VAL A 541 10.73 -0.14 -19.57
C VAL A 541 11.74 0.17 -18.46
N LEU A 542 12.00 -0.81 -17.60
CA LEU A 542 13.10 -0.78 -16.63
C LEU A 542 14.16 -1.79 -17.06
N THR A 543 15.42 -1.34 -17.16
CA THR A 543 16.56 -2.21 -17.46
C THR A 543 17.70 -2.02 -16.45
N SER A 544 18.43 -3.10 -16.14
CA SER A 544 19.68 -3.04 -15.38
C SER A 544 20.94 -3.01 -16.25
N SER A 545 20.80 -2.93 -17.58
CA SER A 545 21.90 -2.80 -18.53
C SER A 545 21.99 -1.38 -19.09
N GLN A 546 23.13 -0.74 -18.90
CA GLN A 546 23.39 0.59 -19.44
C GLN A 546 23.47 0.59 -20.97
N GLU A 547 24.01 -0.49 -21.56
CA GLU A 547 24.07 -0.65 -23.02
C GLU A 547 22.65 -0.77 -23.61
N GLU A 548 21.81 -1.60 -23.00
CA GLU A 548 20.45 -1.80 -23.47
C GLU A 548 19.58 -0.56 -23.25
N HIS A 549 19.80 0.15 -22.14
CA HIS A 549 19.19 1.46 -21.91
C HIS A 549 19.48 2.43 -23.07
N ALA A 550 20.71 2.50 -23.58
CA ALA A 550 21.04 3.40 -24.69
C ALA A 550 20.27 3.05 -25.97
N LYS A 551 20.11 1.75 -26.29
CA LYS A 551 19.33 1.28 -27.44
C LYS A 551 17.83 1.58 -27.27
N LEU A 552 17.29 1.25 -26.11
CA LEU A 552 15.89 1.52 -25.75
C LEU A 552 15.56 3.01 -25.82
N ALA A 553 16.47 3.88 -25.35
CA ALA A 553 16.25 5.32 -25.39
C ALA A 553 16.05 5.83 -26.82
N ALA A 554 16.84 5.33 -27.78
CA ALA A 554 16.69 5.70 -29.19
C ALA A 554 15.36 5.21 -29.78
N ILE A 555 14.92 3.99 -29.44
CA ILE A 555 13.66 3.41 -29.93
C ILE A 555 12.46 4.16 -29.34
N MET A 556 12.43 4.32 -28.03
CA MET A 556 11.33 4.97 -27.31
C MET A 556 11.21 6.45 -27.67
N GLN A 557 12.32 7.16 -27.87
CA GLN A 557 12.27 8.54 -28.35
C GLN A 557 11.59 8.63 -29.72
N ARG A 558 11.93 7.76 -30.69
CA ARG A 558 11.29 7.75 -32.02
C ARG A 558 9.78 7.46 -31.93
N LYS A 559 9.38 6.54 -31.04
CA LYS A 559 7.98 6.12 -30.87
C LYS A 559 7.16 7.01 -29.95
N SER A 560 7.79 7.93 -29.21
CA SER A 560 7.12 8.78 -28.21
C SER A 560 5.98 9.65 -28.77
N HIS A 561 6.00 9.95 -30.07
CA HIS A 561 4.93 10.69 -30.75
C HIS A 561 3.64 9.88 -30.97
N GLU A 562 3.68 8.55 -30.83
CA GLU A 562 2.51 7.68 -31.04
C GLU A 562 1.75 7.37 -29.74
N TYR A 563 2.45 7.42 -28.59
CA TYR A 563 1.96 7.02 -27.29
C TYR A 563 1.68 8.22 -26.38
N ALA A 564 0.88 8.04 -25.33
CA ALA A 564 0.61 9.11 -24.35
C ALA A 564 1.89 9.50 -23.58
N GLN A 565 2.58 8.49 -23.07
CA GLN A 565 3.81 8.67 -22.33
C GLN A 565 4.73 7.45 -22.47
N MET A 566 6.03 7.69 -22.57
CA MET A 566 7.05 6.65 -22.54
C MET A 566 8.03 6.94 -21.40
N THR A 567 8.33 5.95 -20.56
CA THR A 567 9.28 6.06 -19.45
C THR A 567 10.34 4.96 -19.55
N LEU A 568 11.61 5.34 -19.56
CA LEU A 568 12.74 4.42 -19.53
C LEU A 568 13.51 4.62 -18.22
N ILE A 569 13.78 3.54 -17.51
CA ILE A 569 14.50 3.54 -16.23
C ILE A 569 15.73 2.63 -16.37
N PHE A 570 16.90 3.16 -16.03
CA PHE A 570 18.11 2.39 -15.77
C PHE A 570 18.32 2.28 -14.26
N ARG A 571 18.39 1.04 -13.77
CA ARG A 571 18.71 0.74 -12.36
C ARG A 571 19.32 -0.66 -12.23
N ASN A 572 20.46 -0.80 -11.56
CA ASN A 572 21.22 -2.05 -11.49
C ASN A 572 21.72 -2.44 -10.07
N ASP A 573 21.38 -1.68 -9.04
CA ASP A 573 21.80 -1.92 -7.65
C ASP A 573 20.96 -2.95 -6.89
N PHE A 574 19.84 -3.42 -7.45
CA PHE A 574 19.09 -4.54 -6.85
C PHE A 574 19.68 -5.89 -7.23
N ASN A 575 20.54 -5.94 -8.25
CA ASN A 575 21.20 -7.16 -8.67
C ASN A 575 22.36 -7.48 -7.71
N LEU A 576 22.29 -8.63 -7.05
CA LEU A 576 23.28 -9.08 -6.06
C LEU A 576 24.56 -9.69 -6.69
N GLY A 577 24.68 -9.73 -8.02
CA GLY A 577 25.90 -10.15 -8.72
C GLY A 577 26.11 -11.65 -8.86
N ASP A 578 25.57 -12.47 -7.95
CA ASP A 578 25.77 -13.93 -7.94
C ASP A 578 24.69 -14.74 -8.69
N LEU A 579 23.68 -14.09 -9.27
CA LEU A 579 22.60 -14.74 -10.01
C LEU A 579 22.95 -14.90 -11.50
N THR A 580 23.12 -16.14 -11.95
CA THR A 580 23.34 -16.53 -13.35
C THR A 580 22.12 -17.27 -13.89
N ARG A 581 22.04 -17.45 -15.22
CA ARG A 581 20.96 -18.27 -15.83
C ARG A 581 21.00 -19.73 -15.36
N GLU A 582 22.18 -20.21 -14.96
CA GLU A 582 22.45 -21.59 -14.57
C GLU A 582 22.04 -21.89 -13.13
N ASN A 583 22.25 -20.94 -12.20
CA ASN A 583 21.95 -21.13 -10.77
C ASN A 583 20.61 -20.52 -10.31
N ARG A 584 19.87 -19.84 -11.21
CA ARG A 584 18.62 -19.14 -10.85
C ARG A 584 17.48 -20.05 -10.35
N HIS A 585 17.62 -21.36 -10.58
CA HIS A 585 16.68 -22.39 -10.15
C HIS A 585 17.07 -23.03 -8.79
N ASP A 586 18.21 -22.66 -8.20
CA ASP A 586 18.56 -23.08 -6.85
C ASP A 586 17.64 -22.40 -5.83
N ASP A 587 17.10 -23.14 -4.86
CA ASP A 587 16.09 -22.65 -3.91
C ASP A 587 16.51 -21.37 -3.16
N SER A 588 17.79 -21.30 -2.76
CA SER A 588 18.36 -20.12 -2.10
C SER A 588 18.54 -18.91 -3.03
N ALA A 589 18.80 -19.17 -4.32
CA ALA A 589 18.91 -18.16 -5.37
C ALA A 589 17.53 -17.66 -5.81
N GLN A 590 16.53 -18.54 -5.86
CA GLN A 590 15.16 -18.21 -6.25
C GLN A 590 14.54 -17.16 -5.30
N ARG A 591 14.68 -17.33 -3.99
CA ARG A 591 14.20 -16.37 -2.97
C ARG A 591 14.77 -14.97 -3.23
N SER A 592 16.09 -14.86 -3.30
CA SER A 592 16.80 -13.59 -3.51
C SER A 592 16.46 -12.97 -4.87
N ARG A 593 16.30 -13.80 -5.91
CA ARG A 593 15.88 -13.38 -7.25
C ARG A 593 14.45 -12.82 -7.25
N ARG A 594 13.48 -13.51 -6.65
CA ARG A 594 12.08 -13.05 -6.57
C ARG A 594 11.95 -11.76 -5.78
N ARG A 595 12.69 -11.61 -4.68
CA ARG A 595 12.81 -10.35 -3.93
C ARG A 595 13.33 -9.21 -4.82
N MET A 596 14.40 -9.46 -5.58
CA MET A 596 14.96 -8.48 -6.51
C MET A 596 13.95 -8.09 -7.61
N LEU A 597 13.23 -9.06 -8.18
CA LEU A 597 12.19 -8.79 -9.19
C LEU A 597 11.05 -7.96 -8.62
N ALA A 598 10.56 -8.29 -7.42
CA ALA A 598 9.53 -7.51 -6.73
C ALA A 598 9.97 -6.05 -6.55
N ARG A 599 11.23 -5.80 -6.14
CA ARG A 599 11.78 -4.44 -6.02
C ARG A 599 11.78 -3.70 -7.36
N TYR A 600 12.19 -4.35 -8.46
CA TYR A 600 12.17 -3.73 -9.80
C TYR A 600 10.75 -3.43 -10.27
N ARG A 601 9.80 -4.37 -10.13
CA ARG A 601 8.40 -4.15 -10.51
C ARG A 601 7.80 -3.01 -9.69
N ASN A 602 7.96 -3.03 -8.36
CA ASN A 602 7.45 -1.96 -7.49
C ASN A 602 8.05 -0.59 -7.84
N TYR A 603 9.36 -0.53 -8.10
CA TYR A 603 10.04 0.70 -8.48
C TYR A 603 9.55 1.24 -9.83
N ALA A 604 9.43 0.36 -10.83
CA ALA A 604 8.94 0.72 -12.16
C ALA A 604 7.50 1.26 -12.11
N LEU A 605 6.62 0.59 -11.35
CA LEU A 605 5.24 1.02 -11.15
C LEU A 605 5.17 2.40 -10.50
N GLN A 606 5.83 2.58 -9.34
CA GLN A 606 5.75 3.82 -8.58
C GLN A 606 6.46 5.00 -9.27
N SER A 607 7.38 4.72 -10.19
CA SER A 607 8.03 5.76 -11.01
C SER A 607 7.26 6.11 -12.29
N SER A 608 6.17 5.40 -12.59
CA SER A 608 5.47 5.49 -13.88
C SER A 608 3.96 5.68 -13.79
N LEU A 609 3.34 5.20 -12.71
CA LEU A 609 1.91 5.32 -12.50
C LEU A 609 1.53 6.79 -12.35
N GLU A 610 0.48 7.19 -13.05
CA GLU A 610 -0.03 8.56 -13.07
C GLU A 610 -1.45 8.54 -12.52
N ALA A 611 -1.95 9.69 -12.08
CA ALA A 611 -3.28 9.77 -11.51
C ALA A 611 -4.39 9.36 -12.52
N TRP A 612 -4.15 9.53 -13.82
CA TRP A 612 -5.11 9.25 -14.88
C TRP A 612 -5.09 7.81 -15.40
N HIS A 613 -4.02 7.03 -15.17
CA HIS A 613 -3.96 5.61 -15.56
C HIS A 613 -5.08 4.81 -14.87
N GLN A 614 -5.85 4.01 -15.62
CA GLN A 614 -6.91 3.18 -15.04
C GLN A 614 -6.53 1.69 -15.00
N HIS A 615 -5.62 1.28 -15.88
CA HIS A 615 -5.22 -0.11 -16.05
C HIS A 615 -3.70 -0.22 -16.12
N VAL A 616 -3.15 -1.31 -15.57
CA VAL A 616 -1.73 -1.64 -15.66
C VAL A 616 -1.59 -3.03 -16.25
N VAL A 617 -0.72 -3.18 -17.25
CA VAL A 617 -0.41 -4.45 -17.89
C VAL A 617 1.09 -4.72 -17.76
N TRP A 618 1.44 -5.74 -17.00
CA TRP A 618 2.79 -6.27 -16.89
C TRP A 618 3.04 -7.26 -18.01
N ILE A 619 4.17 -7.15 -18.70
CA ILE A 619 4.58 -8.08 -19.76
C ILE A 619 6.05 -8.41 -19.53
N ASP A 620 6.37 -9.69 -19.41
CA ASP A 620 7.77 -10.13 -19.38
C ASP A 620 8.41 -9.97 -20.77
N ALA A 621 9.69 -9.60 -20.80
CA ALA A 621 10.38 -9.19 -22.03
C ALA A 621 10.50 -10.30 -23.09
N ASP A 622 10.41 -11.56 -22.67
CA ASP A 622 10.52 -12.76 -23.50
C ASP A 622 9.15 -13.30 -23.99
N VAL A 623 8.05 -12.58 -23.73
CA VAL A 623 6.78 -12.82 -24.42
C VAL A 623 6.88 -12.33 -25.87
N HIS A 624 6.53 -13.18 -26.83
CA HIS A 624 6.71 -12.91 -28.25
C HIS A 624 5.44 -12.97 -29.10
N VAL A 625 4.35 -13.54 -28.57
CA VAL A 625 3.02 -13.46 -29.21
C VAL A 625 1.98 -13.06 -28.18
N ILE A 626 1.24 -12.00 -28.48
CA ILE A 626 0.08 -11.53 -27.71
C ILE A 626 -1.01 -11.20 -28.73
N PRO A 627 -2.23 -11.76 -28.59
CA PRO A 627 -3.33 -11.43 -29.49
C PRO A 627 -3.61 -9.91 -29.48
N PRO A 628 -3.72 -9.25 -30.66
CA PRO A 628 -3.93 -7.79 -30.75
C PRO A 628 -5.12 -7.25 -29.95
N GLY A 629 -6.15 -8.07 -29.74
CA GLY A 629 -7.35 -7.72 -28.99
C GLY A 629 -7.26 -7.90 -27.47
N LEU A 630 -6.21 -8.53 -26.95
CA LEU A 630 -6.19 -9.04 -25.58
C LEU A 630 -6.24 -7.93 -24.52
N VAL A 631 -5.44 -6.86 -24.69
CA VAL A 631 -5.45 -5.72 -23.75
C VAL A 631 -6.83 -5.07 -23.70
N SER A 632 -7.44 -4.83 -24.86
CA SER A 632 -8.81 -4.29 -24.95
C SER A 632 -9.83 -5.20 -24.25
N LYS A 633 -9.71 -6.52 -24.41
CA LYS A 633 -10.56 -7.51 -23.73
C LYS A 633 -10.40 -7.45 -22.21
N MET A 634 -9.16 -7.37 -21.71
CA MET A 634 -8.89 -7.27 -20.27
C MET A 634 -9.46 -5.98 -19.65
N VAL A 635 -9.32 -4.85 -20.34
CA VAL A 635 -9.86 -3.55 -19.90
C VAL A 635 -11.38 -3.60 -19.70
N VAL A 636 -12.12 -4.21 -20.63
CA VAL A 636 -13.59 -4.26 -20.57
C VAL A 636 -14.15 -5.44 -19.76
N ALA A 637 -13.30 -6.37 -19.29
CA ALA A 637 -13.73 -7.56 -18.56
C ALA A 637 -14.26 -7.27 -17.14
N GLY A 638 -14.02 -6.07 -16.61
CA GLY A 638 -14.53 -5.66 -15.29
C GLY A 638 -13.91 -6.42 -14.10
N ARG A 639 -12.78 -7.11 -14.29
CA ARG A 639 -12.05 -7.85 -13.24
C ARG A 639 -10.92 -7.03 -12.62
N ASP A 640 -10.53 -7.37 -11.39
CA ASP A 640 -9.46 -6.68 -10.63
C ASP A 640 -8.08 -7.02 -11.18
N VAL A 641 -7.83 -8.33 -11.32
CA VAL A 641 -6.55 -8.92 -11.74
C VAL A 641 -6.86 -10.05 -12.73
N LEU A 642 -6.16 -10.06 -13.87
CA LEU A 642 -6.35 -11.04 -14.95
C LEU A 642 -5.01 -11.55 -15.44
N GLU A 643 -4.92 -12.85 -15.64
CA GLU A 643 -3.75 -13.50 -16.24
C GLU A 643 -4.20 -14.42 -17.40
N PRO A 644 -3.69 -14.23 -18.63
CA PRO A 644 -3.91 -15.14 -19.74
C PRO A 644 -3.02 -16.39 -19.61
N LEU A 645 -3.41 -17.47 -20.29
CA LEU A 645 -2.56 -18.66 -20.37
C LEU A 645 -1.29 -18.34 -21.16
N CYS A 646 -0.13 -18.59 -20.57
CA CYS A 646 1.14 -18.53 -21.29
C CYS A 646 1.56 -19.93 -21.74
N LEU A 647 1.74 -20.13 -23.05
CA LEU A 647 2.30 -21.35 -23.58
C LEU A 647 3.76 -21.15 -23.98
N HIS A 648 4.56 -22.18 -23.72
CA HIS A 648 5.85 -22.33 -24.38
C HIS A 648 5.65 -22.74 -25.85
N ASP A 649 6.64 -22.53 -26.70
CA ASP A 649 6.61 -22.93 -28.12
C ASP A 649 6.35 -24.44 -28.31
N GLU A 650 6.69 -25.26 -27.32
CA GLU A 650 6.41 -26.70 -27.30
C GLU A 650 4.97 -27.05 -26.90
N GLY A 651 4.14 -26.06 -26.56
CA GLY A 651 2.70 -26.19 -26.33
C GLY A 651 2.27 -26.51 -24.90
N TYR A 652 3.20 -26.55 -23.94
CA TYR A 652 2.90 -26.72 -22.51
C TYR A 652 2.70 -25.38 -21.78
N ASP A 653 2.01 -25.41 -20.65
CA ASP A 653 1.80 -24.24 -19.77
C ASP A 653 3.13 -23.79 -19.16
N TYR A 654 3.57 -22.58 -19.54
CA TYR A 654 4.85 -22.04 -19.15
C TYR A 654 4.83 -21.40 -17.76
N ASP A 655 3.74 -20.70 -17.40
CA ASP A 655 3.68 -19.93 -16.15
C ASP A 655 2.93 -20.70 -15.06
N LEU A 656 3.64 -21.60 -14.39
CA LEU A 656 3.09 -22.41 -13.31
C LEU A 656 2.95 -21.64 -11.97
N ASN A 657 3.28 -20.35 -11.93
CA ASN A 657 3.04 -19.51 -10.74
C ASN A 657 1.56 -19.12 -10.61
N ALA A 658 0.79 -19.27 -11.68
CA ALA A 658 -0.64 -19.08 -11.69
C ALA A 658 -1.36 -20.37 -11.30
N TRP A 659 -2.04 -20.36 -10.16
CA TRP A 659 -2.64 -21.58 -9.64
C TRP A 659 -3.81 -21.34 -8.66
N VAL A 660 -4.59 -22.41 -8.48
CA VAL A 660 -5.61 -22.55 -7.44
C VAL A 660 -5.46 -23.92 -6.77
N GLY A 661 -5.58 -23.97 -5.44
CA GLY A 661 -5.55 -25.20 -4.66
C GLY A 661 -4.38 -25.32 -3.68
N GLN A 662 -4.17 -26.53 -3.15
CA GLN A 662 -3.31 -26.74 -1.99
C GLN A 662 -1.86 -27.03 -2.36
N ARG A 663 -0.94 -26.40 -1.64
CA ARG A 663 0.51 -26.71 -1.66
C ARG A 663 0.96 -27.29 -0.32
N LYS A 664 2.13 -27.93 -0.31
CA LYS A 664 2.76 -28.42 0.91
C LYS A 664 3.13 -27.24 1.82
N VAL A 665 2.97 -27.45 3.12
CA VAL A 665 3.43 -26.56 4.19
C VAL A 665 4.55 -27.26 4.97
N PRO A 666 5.50 -26.52 5.54
CA PRO A 666 6.59 -27.11 6.31
C PRO A 666 6.04 -27.79 7.57
N GLY A 667 6.53 -29.01 7.84
CA GLY A 667 6.32 -29.70 9.10
C GLY A 667 7.14 -29.11 10.24
N PRO A 668 6.96 -29.62 11.48
CA PRO A 668 7.67 -29.12 12.66
C PRO A 668 9.21 -29.23 12.58
N ASP A 669 9.71 -30.25 11.87
CA ASP A 669 11.13 -30.56 11.75
C ASP A 669 11.77 -29.96 10.48
N ASP A 670 10.98 -29.32 9.62
CA ASP A 670 11.48 -28.74 8.36
C ASP A 670 12.21 -27.41 8.60
N ASP A 671 13.33 -27.24 7.89
CA ASP A 671 14.01 -25.95 7.81
C ASP A 671 13.20 -25.00 6.92
N LYS A 672 12.37 -24.14 7.53
CA LYS A 672 11.54 -23.15 6.83
C LYS A 672 12.35 -22.23 5.89
N LEU A 673 13.64 -22.03 6.13
CA LEU A 673 14.49 -21.23 5.24
C LEU A 673 14.84 -21.95 3.93
N LYS A 674 14.82 -23.28 3.93
CA LYS A 674 15.10 -24.12 2.76
C LYS A 674 13.86 -24.80 2.19
N PHE A 675 12.72 -24.64 2.85
CA PHE A 675 11.47 -25.23 2.41
C PHE A 675 11.01 -24.59 1.09
N VAL A 676 10.66 -25.44 0.12
CA VAL A 676 10.04 -25.05 -1.15
C VAL A 676 8.63 -25.62 -1.21
N PRO A 677 7.58 -24.78 -1.35
CA PRO A 677 6.19 -25.23 -1.44
C PRO A 677 5.91 -26.01 -2.72
N GLU A 678 5.83 -27.34 -2.62
CA GLU A 678 5.45 -28.19 -3.75
C GLU A 678 3.92 -28.29 -3.91
N PRO A 679 3.40 -28.49 -5.13
CA PRO A 679 2.00 -28.80 -5.37
C PRO A 679 1.50 -30.02 -4.58
N LEU A 680 0.32 -29.92 -3.97
CA LEU A 680 -0.39 -31.06 -3.37
C LEU A 680 -1.67 -31.38 -4.15
N ASN A 681 -2.59 -30.41 -4.25
CA ASN A 681 -3.83 -30.49 -5.01
C ASN A 681 -4.01 -29.18 -5.80
N VAL A 682 -3.05 -28.89 -6.67
CA VAL A 682 -3.00 -27.65 -7.45
C VAL A 682 -3.57 -27.86 -8.84
N LYS A 683 -4.29 -26.86 -9.35
CA LYS A 683 -4.58 -26.68 -10.77
C LYS A 683 -3.95 -25.40 -11.28
N HIS A 684 -3.32 -25.48 -12.44
CA HIS A 684 -2.74 -24.36 -13.18
C HIS A 684 -3.71 -23.86 -14.25
N ILE A 685 -3.42 -22.71 -14.88
CA ILE A 685 -4.30 -22.14 -15.91
C ILE A 685 -4.52 -23.14 -17.06
N GLY A 686 -3.46 -23.85 -17.46
CA GLY A 686 -3.51 -24.86 -18.52
C GLY A 686 -4.53 -25.98 -18.28
N ASP A 687 -4.83 -26.32 -17.01
CA ASP A 687 -5.81 -27.34 -16.64
C ASP A 687 -7.26 -26.93 -16.94
N PHE A 688 -7.49 -25.62 -17.15
CA PHE A 688 -8.80 -25.06 -17.48
C PHE A 688 -8.97 -24.74 -18.98
N LYS A 689 -7.91 -24.91 -19.78
CA LYS A 689 -7.91 -24.62 -21.22
C LYS A 689 -8.97 -25.45 -21.95
N GLY A 690 -9.74 -24.80 -22.83
CA GLY A 690 -10.83 -25.44 -23.58
C GLY A 690 -12.11 -25.64 -22.76
N GLY A 691 -12.13 -25.20 -21.50
CA GLY A 691 -13.33 -25.10 -20.68
C GLY A 691 -14.30 -24.04 -21.21
N ALA A 692 -15.56 -24.12 -20.79
CA ALA A 692 -16.62 -23.19 -21.19
C ALA A 692 -16.56 -21.83 -20.47
N ASP A 693 -15.76 -21.72 -19.40
CA ASP A 693 -15.69 -20.52 -18.57
C ASP A 693 -14.59 -19.60 -19.10
N ASP A 694 -14.94 -18.34 -19.38
CA ASP A 694 -13.99 -17.32 -19.86
C ASP A 694 -13.00 -16.89 -18.77
N PHE A 695 -13.42 -17.01 -17.50
CA PHE A 695 -12.64 -16.62 -16.33
C PHE A 695 -12.71 -17.69 -15.23
N VAL A 696 -11.59 -18.00 -14.61
CA VAL A 696 -11.50 -18.95 -13.49
C VAL A 696 -10.78 -18.29 -12.31
N GLY A 697 -11.29 -18.46 -11.08
CA GLY A 697 -10.67 -17.87 -9.89
C GLY A 697 -9.29 -18.47 -9.60
N LEU A 698 -8.34 -17.63 -9.17
CA LEU A 698 -6.97 -18.01 -8.80
C LEU A 698 -6.63 -17.65 -7.35
N ASP A 699 -5.81 -18.48 -6.72
CA ASP A 699 -5.20 -18.21 -5.41
C ASP A 699 -3.87 -17.45 -5.55
N SER A 700 -3.21 -17.62 -6.69
CA SER A 700 -1.91 -17.04 -7.04
C SER A 700 -1.86 -16.75 -8.53
N VAL A 701 -1.08 -15.73 -8.92
CA VAL A 701 -0.84 -15.34 -10.32
C VAL A 701 0.65 -15.40 -10.63
N GLY A 702 0.96 -15.58 -11.91
CA GLY A 702 2.28 -15.40 -12.47
C GLY A 702 2.56 -13.99 -12.97
N GLY A 703 3.66 -13.88 -13.70
CA GLY A 703 4.25 -12.61 -14.13
C GLY A 703 4.39 -12.46 -15.63
N THR A 704 4.17 -13.54 -16.40
CA THR A 704 4.48 -13.55 -17.83
C THR A 704 3.68 -12.49 -18.59
N MET A 705 2.37 -12.43 -18.33
CA MET A 705 1.55 -11.28 -18.68
C MET A 705 0.47 -11.12 -17.61
N LEU A 706 0.42 -9.97 -16.93
CA LEU A 706 -0.51 -9.75 -15.81
C LEU A 706 -1.19 -8.40 -15.94
N TYR A 707 -2.52 -8.40 -16.00
CA TYR A 707 -3.31 -7.19 -15.93
C TYR A 707 -3.76 -6.94 -14.49
N VAL A 708 -3.67 -5.68 -14.04
CA VAL A 708 -4.13 -5.22 -12.73
C VAL A 708 -4.82 -3.86 -12.90
N ARG A 709 -6.01 -3.68 -12.32
CA ARG A 709 -6.61 -2.33 -12.23
C ARG A 709 -5.68 -1.40 -11.47
N ALA A 710 -5.45 -0.19 -11.99
CA ALA A 710 -4.58 0.79 -11.32
C ALA A 710 -5.06 1.11 -9.90
N GLU A 711 -6.37 1.06 -9.66
CA GLU A 711 -6.99 1.25 -8.35
C GLU A 711 -6.57 0.19 -7.31
N VAL A 712 -6.34 -1.07 -7.73
CA VAL A 712 -5.85 -2.15 -6.86
C VAL A 712 -4.45 -1.81 -6.36
N HIS A 713 -3.57 -1.35 -7.25
CA HIS A 713 -2.24 -0.88 -6.89
C HIS A 713 -2.28 0.35 -5.99
N ARG A 714 -3.11 1.37 -6.29
CA ARG A 714 -3.23 2.58 -5.46
C ARG A 714 -3.66 2.29 -4.02
N GLN A 715 -4.36 1.18 -3.78
CA GLN A 715 -4.76 0.79 -2.43
C GLN A 715 -3.69 -0.02 -1.66
N GLY A 716 -2.54 -0.26 -2.26
CA GLY A 716 -1.37 -0.88 -1.62
C GLY A 716 -1.12 -2.33 -2.00
N VAL A 717 -1.85 -2.90 -2.97
CA VAL A 717 -1.53 -4.23 -3.51
C VAL A 717 -0.35 -4.09 -4.46
N LEU A 718 0.82 -4.51 -4.01
CA LEU A 718 2.08 -4.52 -4.78
C LEU A 718 2.62 -5.95 -4.89
N PHE A 719 3.78 -6.12 -5.54
CA PHE A 719 4.50 -7.39 -5.53
C PHE A 719 5.27 -7.51 -4.21
N PRO A 720 4.94 -8.46 -3.30
CA PRO A 720 5.63 -8.56 -2.02
C PRO A 720 7.09 -8.94 -2.23
N HIS A 721 8.02 -8.19 -1.65
CA HIS A 721 9.46 -8.50 -1.67
C HIS A 721 9.89 -9.44 -0.52
N HIS A 722 8.92 -9.93 0.24
CA HIS A 722 9.04 -10.91 1.31
C HIS A 722 8.00 -12.01 1.09
N TYR A 723 8.18 -13.15 1.75
CA TYR A 723 7.14 -14.18 1.79
C TYR A 723 5.98 -13.73 2.67
N VAL A 724 4.77 -13.67 2.12
CA VAL A 724 3.58 -13.29 2.90
C VAL A 724 3.06 -14.43 3.77
N ILE A 725 3.50 -15.67 3.51
CA ILE A 725 3.03 -16.88 4.20
C ILE A 725 4.14 -17.45 5.09
N GLY A 726 3.78 -17.72 6.35
CA GLY A 726 4.65 -18.32 7.37
C GLY A 726 5.64 -17.35 8.03
N SER A 727 5.48 -16.06 7.78
CA SER A 727 6.34 -15.00 8.29
C SER A 727 6.15 -14.76 9.80
N GLU A 728 7.25 -14.58 10.53
CA GLU A 728 7.27 -14.29 11.96
C GLU A 728 8.22 -13.13 12.25
N TRP A 729 8.07 -12.40 13.36
CA TRP A 729 9.03 -11.33 13.71
C TRP A 729 10.48 -11.84 13.68
N GLY A 730 10.67 -13.06 14.20
CA GLY A 730 11.93 -13.79 14.29
C GLY A 730 12.34 -14.58 13.04
N ALA A 731 11.56 -14.59 11.94
CA ALA A 731 11.84 -15.43 10.79
C ALA A 731 11.12 -14.95 9.51
N GLU A 732 11.79 -15.05 8.36
CA GLU A 732 11.07 -14.90 7.09
C GLU A 732 10.18 -16.12 6.84
N GLY A 733 9.04 -15.89 6.19
CA GLY A 733 8.19 -16.96 5.68
C GLY A 733 8.83 -17.82 4.60
N TYR A 734 8.00 -18.63 3.97
CA TYR A 734 8.42 -19.65 3.01
C TYR A 734 7.60 -19.66 1.71
N ASP A 735 6.51 -18.88 1.63
CA ASP A 735 5.64 -18.89 0.46
C ASP A 735 4.96 -17.53 0.15
N GLY A 736 4.54 -17.34 -1.10
CA GLY A 736 3.83 -16.14 -1.58
C GLY A 736 4.72 -14.91 -1.67
N ILE A 737 5.81 -14.97 -2.45
CA ILE A 737 6.65 -13.81 -2.78
C ILE A 737 6.35 -13.31 -4.20
N GLU A 738 6.60 -12.03 -4.45
CA GLU A 738 6.49 -11.38 -5.76
C GLU A 738 5.09 -11.51 -6.40
N THR A 739 4.93 -12.24 -7.50
CA THR A 739 3.63 -12.41 -8.18
C THR A 739 2.70 -13.31 -7.38
N GLU A 740 3.25 -14.36 -6.76
CA GLU A 740 2.47 -15.36 -6.03
C GLU A 740 1.80 -14.79 -4.77
N GLY A 741 2.43 -13.82 -4.11
CA GLY A 741 1.88 -13.13 -2.94
C GLY A 741 0.84 -12.04 -3.25
N LEU A 742 0.67 -11.69 -4.53
CA LEU A 742 -0.18 -10.57 -4.94
C LEU A 742 -1.66 -10.83 -4.65
N CYS A 743 -2.15 -12.03 -4.97
CA CYS A 743 -3.56 -12.40 -4.77
C CYS A 743 -3.93 -12.53 -3.29
N TYR A 744 -3.02 -13.07 -2.45
CA TYR A 744 -3.18 -13.06 -1.00
C TYR A 744 -3.35 -11.64 -0.45
N SER A 745 -2.48 -10.72 -0.88
CA SER A 745 -2.57 -9.32 -0.50
C SER A 745 -3.88 -8.69 -1.00
N ALA A 746 -4.25 -8.91 -2.26
CA ALA A 746 -5.45 -8.36 -2.87
C ALA A 746 -6.75 -8.84 -2.17
N HIS A 747 -6.76 -10.10 -1.76
CA HIS A 747 -7.90 -10.76 -1.13
C HIS A 747 -8.41 -10.02 0.12
N PHE A 748 -7.51 -9.56 1.00
CA PHE A 748 -7.93 -8.83 2.22
C PHE A 748 -8.55 -7.46 1.97
N LEU A 749 -8.47 -6.95 0.75
CA LEU A 749 -9.14 -5.72 0.31
C LEU A 749 -10.44 -5.98 -0.46
N GLY A 750 -10.79 -7.24 -0.68
CA GLY A 750 -11.98 -7.66 -1.42
C GLY A 750 -11.76 -7.86 -2.92
N PHE A 751 -10.52 -7.73 -3.40
CA PHE A 751 -10.17 -7.93 -4.81
C PHE A 751 -9.98 -9.40 -5.14
N LYS A 752 -10.22 -9.76 -6.41
CA LYS A 752 -10.14 -11.15 -6.88
C LYS A 752 -9.21 -11.32 -8.08
N CYS A 753 -8.44 -12.40 -8.06
CA CYS A 753 -7.59 -12.83 -9.16
C CYS A 753 -8.29 -13.85 -10.06
N TRP A 754 -8.05 -13.74 -11.36
CA TRP A 754 -8.70 -14.60 -12.35
C TRP A 754 -7.75 -15.00 -13.48
N ALA A 755 -7.87 -16.24 -13.92
CA ALA A 755 -7.27 -16.75 -15.15
C ALA A 755 -8.17 -16.46 -16.36
N MET A 756 -7.57 -16.30 -17.53
CA MET A 756 -8.22 -16.30 -18.85
C MET A 756 -7.73 -17.51 -19.66
N PRO A 757 -8.22 -18.74 -19.38
CA PRO A 757 -7.60 -19.98 -19.83
C PRO A 757 -7.67 -20.21 -21.36
N ASN A 758 -8.54 -19.48 -22.05
CA ASN A 758 -8.73 -19.57 -23.50
C ASN A 758 -8.05 -18.42 -24.26
N ASP A 759 -7.47 -17.44 -23.57
CA ASP A 759 -6.68 -16.37 -24.15
C ASP A 759 -5.20 -16.70 -23.98
N ILE A 760 -4.50 -16.90 -25.10
CA ILE A 760 -3.17 -17.49 -25.11
C ILE A 760 -2.13 -16.46 -25.53
N VAL A 761 -1.06 -16.36 -24.73
CA VAL A 761 0.19 -15.68 -25.07
C VAL A 761 1.32 -16.69 -25.18
N TRP A 762 2.41 -16.32 -25.86
CA TRP A 762 3.52 -17.24 -26.10
C TRP A 762 4.85 -16.66 -25.60
N HIS A 763 5.58 -17.50 -24.88
CA HIS A 763 6.92 -17.24 -24.37
C HIS A 763 7.98 -17.89 -25.28
N SER A 764 9.11 -17.17 -25.50
CA SER A 764 10.25 -17.67 -26.29
C SER A 764 11.43 -18.10 -25.42
N LEU A 765 12.22 -19.09 -25.87
CA LEU A 765 13.47 -19.56 -25.25
C LEU A 765 14.54 -18.49 -24.96
#